data_AF-A0A2W5ZEL1-F1
#
_entry.id   AF-A0A2W5ZEL1-F1
#
_cell.length_a   1.000
_cell.length_b   1.000
_cell.length_c   1.000
_cell.angle_alpha   90.00
_cell.angle_beta   90.00
_cell.angle_gamma   90.00
#
_symmetry.space_group_name_H-M   'P 1'
#
loop_
_entity.id
_entity.type
_entity.pdbx_description
1 polymer ?
#
loop_
_entity_poly.entity_id
_entity_poly.type
_entity_poly.pdbx_seq_one_letter_code
_entity_poly.pdbx_strand_id
1 'polypeptide(L)'
;MTRGLRRVLTGLVVVTVFLTAGGFGASASSPAPALAAKPGMLSVAASQSSTGTYGSPLIDGCSWATWVSRCQNLTVYGNGSSFDDAGCGAPNGCTFGPEFQCTELAQRYAYYAWGEPAVWDGYGGANGSAAQMWQAGPALPVPLQQFNQGGGIPPQRGDLLIFGPGWLGSYYDANGHVAVVTAVGSTSLTIVQENGTASGTDTFGLNGTTVTANGYTPVIGWLHNPVMPGSGGSKLSASSSGGQQNLFWQGTDNHLREAWAVGTTWYGPTDLTAIWKGAAPLTSAPSAVFAPDGRQTVYWRGAGGHLWQSVYSNGWSTPADLSTGWTSAQVLQSAPSAAIAPGGDQMVFWQGAGGSLMEAWFAAGTWYGPAAISTGWRGAGPLTSAPAVAIYAGGHQFVYWQSTNGHLWEAWYGNGWNGPTDVSKGWGGQGSVGSAPSVVVAANGDQSVFWKGTDNHVWEAWYNGTWNGPADWDSLGSIATPPTATVTSGGSLVVYWQNRAGDLASSTWNGRWNGPADLSAVWGNTGLLGSAPGATLTPDGSTQLTFWRGTNGHLLEAWYTGRWNGPIDLTSRWPGSAALASAPSVAVTPDGGTQLVFWQGTDGHFWEAWYTGSWNGPVDWTARWGAGLLGSAPSVWVSPDGRQQTVFWRGADGHLDEAWYAGSWNGPVDWTSRWGSGTLASAPSAVVTPDGAEQLVFWQDGAGHLMEAWYAGSWNGPSDWSTAWSAGALLGSSPSVVVTPTGNQLIFWQGTNGHLWETWWGGARSAPIDWAVGSNVRAQLGSAPSAVLAGTDQLVFWRSPNGHLTESWWGGAWSTPTDVSGIGSLS
;
A
#
# COMPACT_ATOMS: atom_id res chain seq x y z
N MET A 1 -43.20 27.19 8.89
CA MET A 1 -44.02 28.42 8.97
C MET A 1 -43.49 29.44 7.96
N THR A 2 -44.40 30.20 7.38
CA THR A 2 -44.34 30.97 6.13
C THR A 2 -43.27 32.07 6.05
N ARG A 3 -42.55 32.12 4.91
CA ARG A 3 -41.69 33.25 4.49
C ARG A 3 -42.55 34.45 4.06
N GLY A 4 -42.22 35.63 4.56
CA GLY A 4 -42.81 36.92 4.14
C GLY A 4 -41.82 37.78 3.37
N LEU A 5 -42.24 38.24 2.19
CA LEU A 5 -41.56 39.29 1.40
C LEU A 5 -41.58 40.64 2.13
N ARG A 6 -40.51 41.44 1.98
CA ARG A 6 -40.62 42.90 1.87
C ARG A 6 -39.62 43.47 0.87
N ARG A 7 -40.15 44.10 -0.18
CA ARG A 7 -39.51 45.14 -1.00
C ARG A 7 -39.57 46.47 -0.23
N VAL A 8 -38.55 47.32 -0.36
CA VAL A 8 -38.66 48.79 -0.31
C VAL A 8 -37.61 49.41 -1.26
N LEU A 9 -38.08 50.22 -2.22
CA LEU A 9 -37.32 51.21 -3.01
C LEU A 9 -36.84 52.35 -2.07
N THR A 10 -35.82 53.15 -2.34
CA THR A 10 -35.77 54.26 -3.32
C THR A 10 -34.48 55.06 -3.04
N GLY A 11 -33.87 55.72 -4.03
CA GLY A 11 -32.89 56.79 -3.76
C GLY A 11 -31.90 57.08 -4.88
N LEU A 12 -32.38 57.66 -5.98
CA LEU A 12 -31.59 58.17 -7.10
C LEU A 12 -31.04 59.57 -6.76
N VAL A 13 -29.75 59.84 -6.99
CA VAL A 13 -29.26 61.20 -7.30
C VAL A 13 -28.33 61.12 -8.51
N VAL A 14 -28.77 61.80 -9.57
CA VAL A 14 -28.10 62.01 -10.84
C VAL A 14 -27.31 63.30 -10.75
N VAL A 15 -26.04 63.28 -11.16
CA VAL A 15 -25.37 64.45 -11.72
C VAL A 15 -24.71 64.02 -13.02
N THR A 16 -25.32 64.44 -14.13
CA THR A 16 -24.79 64.31 -15.49
C THR A 16 -24.10 65.62 -15.87
N VAL A 17 -22.84 65.55 -16.32
CA VAL A 17 -22.25 66.56 -17.20
C VAL A 17 -21.79 65.84 -18.47
N PHE A 18 -22.20 66.38 -19.62
CA PHE A 18 -22.17 65.75 -20.93
C PHE A 18 -20.87 65.96 -21.71
N LEU A 19 -20.46 64.87 -22.38
CA LEU A 19 -19.92 64.71 -23.74
C LEU A 19 -18.70 65.51 -24.22
N THR A 20 -17.67 64.76 -24.66
CA THR A 20 -17.35 64.68 -26.10
C THR A 20 -17.00 63.25 -26.50
N ALA A 21 -17.49 62.86 -27.68
CA ALA A 21 -17.49 61.53 -28.25
C ALA A 21 -16.16 61.13 -28.92
N GLY A 22 -15.81 59.85 -28.84
CA GLY A 22 -14.79 59.19 -29.65
C GLY A 22 -15.12 57.70 -29.74
N GLY A 23 -15.36 57.21 -30.96
CA GLY A 23 -16.03 55.95 -31.24
C GLY A 23 -15.31 54.68 -30.79
N PHE A 24 -16.12 53.66 -30.50
CA PHE A 24 -15.71 52.28 -30.31
C PHE A 24 -15.11 51.72 -31.61
N GLY A 25 -13.80 51.52 -31.61
CA GLY A 25 -13.10 50.57 -32.49
C GLY A 25 -12.59 49.43 -31.62
N ALA A 26 -12.94 48.20 -31.98
CA ALA A 26 -12.47 46.99 -31.32
C ALA A 26 -10.92 46.95 -31.31
N SER A 27 -10.31 47.18 -30.14
CA SER A 27 -8.91 46.83 -29.92
C SER A 27 -8.86 45.35 -29.58
N ALA A 28 -8.45 44.55 -30.57
CA ALA A 28 -8.05 43.16 -30.39
C ALA A 28 -7.19 43.04 -29.12
N SER A 29 -7.59 42.16 -28.21
CA SER A 29 -6.71 41.69 -27.15
C SER A 29 -5.42 41.23 -27.80
N SER A 30 -4.30 41.84 -27.44
CA SER A 30 -2.99 41.33 -27.81
C SER A 30 -2.93 39.86 -27.41
N PRO A 31 -2.57 38.93 -28.31
CA PRO A 31 -2.41 37.55 -27.91
C PRO A 31 -1.33 37.50 -26.83
N ALA A 32 -1.55 36.63 -25.83
CA ALA A 32 -0.49 36.24 -24.91
C ALA A 32 0.79 35.94 -25.71
N PRO A 33 1.99 36.25 -25.19
CA PRO A 33 3.21 35.91 -25.90
C PRO A 33 3.15 34.42 -26.20
N ALA A 34 3.11 34.08 -27.49
CA ALA A 34 3.20 32.70 -27.92
C ALA A 34 4.50 32.16 -27.33
N LEU A 35 4.40 31.23 -26.38
CA LEU A 35 5.51 30.37 -26.02
C LEU A 35 6.04 29.82 -27.36
N ALA A 36 7.24 30.24 -27.73
CA ALA A 36 7.89 29.77 -28.95
C ALA A 36 7.81 28.24 -28.93
N ALA A 37 7.23 27.65 -29.98
CA ALA A 37 7.04 26.21 -30.06
C ALA A 37 8.38 25.52 -29.80
N LYS A 38 8.55 24.93 -28.62
CA LYS A 38 9.63 23.98 -28.40
C LYS A 38 9.32 22.81 -29.31
N PRO A 39 10.21 22.47 -30.24
CA PRO A 39 9.87 21.50 -31.25
C PRO A 39 10.07 20.12 -30.59
N GLY A 40 9.04 19.59 -29.93
CA GLY A 40 9.01 18.28 -29.27
C GLY A 40 9.11 17.13 -30.28
N MET A 41 8.19 16.16 -30.23
CA MET A 41 8.18 15.02 -31.16
C MET A 41 8.20 15.43 -32.64
N LEU A 42 7.65 16.59 -32.99
CA LEU A 42 7.69 17.15 -34.34
C LEU A 42 9.12 17.38 -34.87
N SER A 43 10.09 17.78 -34.04
CA SER A 43 11.49 17.93 -34.51
C SER A 43 12.15 16.59 -34.74
N VAL A 44 11.87 15.61 -33.90
CA VAL A 44 12.37 14.24 -34.00
C VAL A 44 11.86 13.61 -35.29
N ALA A 45 10.56 13.73 -35.56
CA ALA A 45 9.92 13.26 -36.79
C ALA A 45 10.45 13.97 -38.06
N ALA A 46 10.85 15.23 -37.95
CA ALA A 46 11.46 15.99 -39.04
C ALA A 46 12.96 15.68 -39.26
N SER A 47 13.55 14.74 -38.51
CA SER A 47 15.00 14.45 -38.46
C SER A 47 15.88 15.63 -38.05
N GLN A 48 15.30 16.62 -37.36
CA GLN A 48 15.96 17.89 -37.00
C GLN A 48 16.50 17.92 -35.57
N SER A 49 16.24 16.90 -34.74
CA SER A 49 16.76 16.79 -33.37
C SER A 49 16.87 15.32 -32.93
N SER A 50 17.82 15.03 -32.03
CA SER A 50 17.92 13.74 -31.32
C SER A 50 17.29 13.89 -29.93
N THR A 51 16.74 12.81 -29.39
CA THR A 51 16.24 12.71 -28.01
C THR A 51 17.36 12.43 -26.99
N GLY A 52 18.63 12.54 -27.42
CA GLY A 52 19.81 12.12 -26.67
C GLY A 52 20.40 10.83 -27.23
N THR A 53 21.63 10.50 -26.81
CA THR A 53 22.25 9.22 -27.17
C THR A 53 21.43 8.07 -26.60
N TYR A 54 21.18 7.03 -27.41
CA TYR A 54 20.40 5.87 -26.99
C TYR A 54 20.92 5.28 -25.67
N GLY A 55 20.03 5.08 -24.69
CA GLY A 55 20.34 4.55 -23.37
C GLY A 55 21.13 5.47 -22.45
N SER A 56 21.38 6.72 -22.85
CA SER A 56 22.01 7.71 -21.97
C SER A 56 20.97 8.36 -21.05
N PRO A 57 21.24 8.48 -19.74
CA PRO A 57 20.31 9.11 -18.81
C PRO A 57 20.13 10.59 -19.14
N LEU A 58 18.88 11.03 -19.27
CA LEU A 58 18.50 12.42 -19.52
C LEU A 58 18.14 13.16 -18.24
N ILE A 59 17.35 12.51 -17.38
CA ILE A 59 16.92 13.07 -16.09
C ILE A 59 16.80 11.94 -15.06
N ASP A 60 17.40 12.17 -13.89
CA ASP A 60 17.37 11.23 -12.77
C ASP A 60 15.95 11.09 -12.22
N GLY A 61 15.54 9.86 -11.93
CA GLY A 61 14.18 9.57 -11.49
C GLY A 61 13.77 10.30 -10.22
N CYS A 62 14.69 10.46 -9.26
CA CYS A 62 14.40 11.19 -8.02
C CYS A 62 14.38 12.70 -8.17
N SER A 63 14.83 13.25 -9.31
CA SER A 63 14.73 14.68 -9.58
C SER A 63 13.34 15.11 -10.08
N TRP A 64 12.60 14.20 -10.73
CA TRP A 64 11.28 14.51 -11.29
C TRP A 64 10.13 13.78 -10.59
N ALA A 65 10.34 12.56 -10.09
CA ALA A 65 9.33 11.74 -9.42
C ALA A 65 9.46 11.80 -7.90
N THR A 66 9.58 13.00 -7.33
CA THR A 66 9.92 13.20 -5.90
C THR A 66 8.85 12.65 -4.93
N TRP A 67 7.68 12.27 -5.44
CA TRP A 67 6.58 11.67 -4.69
C TRP A 67 6.57 10.13 -4.74
N VAL A 68 7.52 9.50 -5.42
CA VAL A 68 7.62 8.04 -5.57
C VAL A 68 8.76 7.50 -4.72
N SER A 69 8.49 6.54 -3.83
CA SER A 69 9.50 5.99 -2.90
C SER A 69 10.64 5.23 -3.61
N ARG A 70 10.34 4.61 -4.76
CA ARG A 70 11.32 3.91 -5.61
C ARG A 70 11.78 4.76 -6.80
N CYS A 71 11.84 6.09 -6.63
CA CYS A 71 12.18 7.04 -7.70
C CYS A 71 13.52 6.77 -8.38
N GLN A 72 14.47 6.10 -7.72
CA GLN A 72 15.77 5.73 -8.32
C GLN A 72 15.62 4.84 -9.57
N ASN A 73 14.51 4.10 -9.66
CA ASN A 73 14.21 3.24 -10.81
C ASN A 73 13.46 3.97 -11.93
N LEU A 74 13.28 5.28 -11.82
CA LEU A 74 12.50 6.11 -12.76
C LEU A 74 13.37 7.06 -13.59
N THR A 75 14.65 6.78 -13.71
CA THR A 75 15.53 7.51 -14.62
C THR A 75 14.98 7.43 -16.04
N VAL A 76 14.95 8.58 -16.72
CA VAL A 76 14.49 8.72 -18.10
C VAL A 76 15.69 8.70 -19.01
N TYR A 77 15.60 7.96 -20.09
CA TYR A 77 16.71 7.71 -20.99
C TYR A 77 16.44 8.23 -22.40
N GLY A 78 17.53 8.55 -23.12
CA GLY A 78 17.48 8.97 -24.51
C GLY A 78 17.18 7.77 -25.42
N ASN A 79 16.37 8.00 -26.43
CA ASN A 79 15.97 7.00 -27.42
C ASN A 79 16.59 7.25 -28.80
N GLY A 80 17.73 7.94 -28.87
CA GLY A 80 18.43 8.16 -30.15
C GLY A 80 17.75 9.19 -31.05
N SER A 81 17.83 8.96 -32.37
CA SER A 81 17.38 9.89 -33.44
C SER A 81 16.24 9.35 -34.30
N SER A 82 15.69 8.18 -33.96
CA SER A 82 14.56 7.56 -34.65
C SER A 82 13.53 7.07 -33.62
N PHE A 83 12.29 6.87 -34.04
CA PHE A 83 11.26 6.23 -33.19
C PHE A 83 11.42 4.70 -33.12
N ASP A 84 12.39 4.13 -33.84
CA ASP A 84 12.49 2.71 -34.18
C ASP A 84 13.67 1.98 -33.48
N ASP A 85 14.44 2.67 -32.63
CA ASP A 85 15.56 2.08 -31.90
C ASP A 85 15.01 1.22 -30.74
N ALA A 86 14.57 -0.01 -31.04
CA ALA A 86 14.01 -0.95 -30.08
C ALA A 86 14.98 -2.12 -29.83
N GLY A 87 15.46 -2.24 -28.59
CA GLY A 87 16.28 -3.36 -28.14
C GLY A 87 15.96 -3.76 -26.70
N CYS A 88 16.28 -5.01 -26.35
CA CYS A 88 16.27 -5.48 -24.98
C CYS A 88 17.70 -5.44 -24.43
N GLY A 89 17.94 -4.55 -23.49
CA GLY A 89 19.26 -4.31 -22.91
C GLY A 89 19.18 -3.77 -21.48
N ALA A 90 20.33 -3.49 -20.90
CA ALA A 90 20.39 -2.82 -19.60
C ALA A 90 19.74 -1.42 -19.70
N PRO A 91 19.05 -0.94 -18.65
CA PRO A 91 19.05 -1.50 -17.30
C PRO A 91 17.95 -2.53 -17.00
N ASN A 92 16.80 -2.54 -17.70
CA ASN A 92 15.62 -3.32 -17.27
C ASN A 92 15.33 -4.58 -18.10
N GLY A 93 16.12 -4.86 -19.15
CA GLY A 93 16.04 -6.11 -19.93
C GLY A 93 14.66 -6.39 -20.54
N CYS A 94 13.90 -5.36 -20.93
CA CYS A 94 12.52 -5.45 -21.43
C CYS A 94 11.45 -5.85 -20.40
N THR A 95 11.73 -5.73 -19.09
CA THR A 95 10.75 -6.00 -18.02
C THR A 95 9.47 -5.16 -18.18
N PHE A 96 9.57 -3.94 -18.72
CA PHE A 96 8.46 -3.00 -18.92
C PHE A 96 8.13 -2.76 -20.39
N GLY A 97 8.53 -3.67 -21.29
CA GLY A 97 8.45 -3.47 -22.75
C GLY A 97 9.78 -3.01 -23.36
N PRO A 98 9.81 -2.69 -24.67
CA PRO A 98 11.03 -2.26 -25.35
C PRO A 98 11.67 -1.05 -24.66
N GLU A 99 12.98 -1.12 -24.39
CA GLU A 99 13.68 -0.11 -23.59
C GLU A 99 13.62 1.28 -24.21
N PHE A 100 13.52 2.27 -23.33
CA PHE A 100 13.60 3.72 -23.61
C PHE A 100 12.48 4.25 -24.52
N GLN A 101 11.33 3.59 -24.47
CA GLN A 101 10.12 4.01 -25.16
C GLN A 101 9.15 4.69 -24.18
N CYS A 102 8.35 5.64 -24.67
CA CYS A 102 7.38 6.35 -23.82
C CYS A 102 6.44 5.42 -23.03
N THR A 103 6.06 4.27 -23.59
CA THR A 103 5.22 3.27 -22.91
C THR A 103 5.99 2.43 -21.89
N GLU A 104 7.29 2.23 -22.07
CA GLU A 104 8.18 1.62 -21.08
C GLU A 104 8.21 2.49 -19.82
N LEU A 105 8.52 3.77 -19.97
CA LEU A 105 8.56 4.71 -18.86
C LEU A 105 7.21 4.80 -18.15
N ALA A 106 6.10 4.81 -18.90
CA ALA A 106 4.76 4.87 -18.32
C ALA A 106 4.41 3.62 -17.50
N GLN A 107 4.73 2.42 -18.00
CA GLN A 107 4.50 1.16 -17.29
C GLN A 107 5.45 1.02 -16.09
N ARG A 108 6.72 1.38 -16.25
CA ARG A 108 7.71 1.41 -15.17
C ARG A 108 7.31 2.40 -14.07
N TYR A 109 6.82 3.58 -14.43
CA TYR A 109 6.24 4.54 -13.50
C TYR A 109 5.01 3.97 -12.79
N ALA A 110 4.05 3.41 -13.52
CA ALA A 110 2.86 2.80 -12.92
C ALA A 110 3.21 1.66 -11.95
N TYR A 111 4.19 0.81 -12.30
CA TYR A 111 4.68 -0.25 -11.44
C TYR A 111 5.26 0.29 -10.13
N TYR A 112 6.19 1.25 -10.22
CA TYR A 112 6.89 1.75 -9.02
C TYR A 112 6.08 2.78 -8.21
N ALA A 113 5.20 3.54 -8.84
CA ALA A 113 4.40 4.58 -8.19
C ALA A 113 3.04 4.05 -7.71
N TRP A 114 2.45 3.10 -8.42
CA TRP A 114 1.07 2.66 -8.20
C TRP A 114 0.92 1.18 -7.85
N GLY A 115 1.98 0.38 -8.03
CA GLY A 115 1.93 -1.07 -7.80
C GLY A 115 1.23 -1.86 -8.91
N GLU A 116 1.11 -1.26 -10.10
CA GLU A 116 0.51 -1.92 -11.27
C GLU A 116 1.42 -3.02 -11.84
N PRO A 117 0.91 -3.94 -12.67
CA PRO A 117 1.73 -4.90 -13.41
C PRO A 117 2.83 -4.21 -14.24
N ALA A 118 3.98 -4.89 -14.36
CA ALA A 118 5.11 -4.38 -15.12
C ALA A 118 4.81 -4.21 -16.62
N VAL A 119 3.86 -4.99 -17.15
CA VAL A 119 3.38 -4.90 -18.54
C VAL A 119 1.86 -4.89 -18.55
N TRP A 120 1.26 -4.03 -19.35
CA TRP A 120 -0.19 -3.95 -19.54
C TRP A 120 -0.58 -4.86 -20.71
N ASP A 121 -0.89 -6.13 -20.46
CA ASP A 121 -1.10 -7.13 -21.51
C ASP A 121 -2.08 -6.66 -22.61
N GLY A 122 -1.58 -6.59 -23.86
CA GLY A 122 -2.32 -6.12 -25.03
C GLY A 122 -2.23 -4.61 -25.33
N TYR A 123 -1.54 -3.82 -24.49
CA TYR A 123 -1.48 -2.36 -24.58
C TYR A 123 -0.06 -1.87 -24.15
N GLY A 124 0.62 -1.03 -24.94
CA GLY A 124 1.89 -0.38 -24.52
C GLY A 124 3.20 -1.20 -24.49
N GLY A 125 3.25 -2.44 -25.00
CA GLY A 125 4.50 -3.21 -25.17
C GLY A 125 4.98 -3.29 -26.63
N ALA A 126 5.85 -4.27 -26.95
CA ALA A 126 6.37 -4.53 -28.31
C ALA A 126 5.26 -4.76 -29.39
N ASN A 127 4.01 -4.95 -28.96
CA ASN A 127 2.83 -5.18 -29.82
C ASN A 127 1.64 -4.23 -29.50
N GLY A 128 1.81 -3.14 -28.73
CA GLY A 128 0.72 -2.24 -28.33
C GLY A 128 1.10 -0.76 -28.38
N SER A 129 0.11 0.13 -28.38
CA SER A 129 0.33 1.58 -28.54
C SER A 129 0.08 2.42 -27.28
N ALA A 130 0.64 3.62 -27.23
CA ALA A 130 0.44 4.55 -26.12
C ALA A 130 -1.02 5.03 -26.03
N ALA A 131 -1.66 5.28 -27.17
CA ALA A 131 -3.09 5.63 -27.22
C ALA A 131 -3.99 4.54 -26.62
N GLN A 132 -3.57 3.29 -26.76
CA GLN A 132 -4.26 2.10 -26.28
C GLN A 132 -4.26 2.01 -24.74
N MET A 133 -3.27 2.60 -24.05
CA MET A 133 -3.25 2.69 -22.58
C MET A 133 -4.48 3.43 -22.03
N TRP A 134 -5.09 4.34 -22.80
CA TRP A 134 -6.36 4.98 -22.44
C TRP A 134 -7.44 3.94 -22.13
N GLN A 135 -7.57 2.91 -22.96
CA GLN A 135 -8.59 1.87 -22.80
C GLN A 135 -8.23 0.88 -21.69
N ALA A 136 -6.94 0.63 -21.48
CA ALA A 136 -6.45 -0.30 -20.46
C ALA A 136 -6.60 0.25 -19.03
N GLY A 137 -6.37 1.54 -18.81
CA GLY A 137 -6.32 2.15 -17.47
C GLY A 137 -7.45 1.77 -16.52
N PRO A 138 -8.74 1.82 -16.94
CA PRO A 138 -9.85 1.42 -16.08
C PRO A 138 -9.93 -0.09 -15.73
N ALA A 139 -9.23 -0.95 -16.47
CA ALA A 139 -9.27 -2.40 -16.32
C ALA A 139 -8.06 -2.97 -15.57
N LEU A 140 -7.15 -2.11 -15.12
CA LEU A 140 -5.97 -2.51 -14.36
C LEU A 140 -6.33 -2.94 -12.92
N PRO A 141 -5.43 -3.70 -12.26
CA PRO A 141 -5.54 -4.01 -10.84
C PRO A 141 -5.84 -2.81 -9.92
N VAL A 142 -5.29 -1.62 -10.21
CA VAL A 142 -5.73 -0.36 -9.60
C VAL A 142 -6.46 0.49 -10.66
N PRO A 143 -7.80 0.38 -10.77
CA PRO A 143 -8.55 1.03 -11.84
C PRO A 143 -8.31 2.55 -11.90
N LEU A 144 -7.71 3.01 -13.00
CA LEU A 144 -7.41 4.41 -13.21
C LEU A 144 -8.66 5.17 -13.68
N GLN A 145 -8.82 6.41 -13.21
CA GLN A 145 -9.87 7.32 -13.64
C GLN A 145 -9.48 8.00 -14.94
N GLN A 146 -10.42 8.04 -15.89
CA GLN A 146 -10.26 8.73 -17.16
C GLN A 146 -10.84 10.14 -17.09
N PHE A 147 -10.02 11.13 -17.45
CA PHE A 147 -10.47 12.50 -17.64
C PHE A 147 -10.24 12.93 -19.08
N ASN A 148 -11.34 13.14 -19.80
CA ASN A 148 -11.28 13.59 -21.18
C ASN A 148 -10.64 14.97 -21.25
N GLN A 149 -9.88 15.22 -22.31
CA GLN A 149 -9.43 16.55 -22.67
C GLN A 149 -10.63 17.52 -22.72
N GLY A 150 -10.60 18.60 -21.91
CA GLY A 150 -11.72 19.53 -21.77
C GLY A 150 -12.82 19.11 -20.78
N GLY A 151 -12.70 17.95 -20.13
CA GLY A 151 -13.73 17.26 -19.34
C GLY A 151 -14.06 17.82 -17.95
N GLY A 152 -13.78 19.09 -17.68
CA GLY A 152 -14.18 19.78 -16.44
C GLY A 152 -13.27 19.56 -15.22
N ILE A 153 -12.35 18.61 -15.27
CA ILE A 153 -11.25 18.44 -14.30
C ILE A 153 -9.94 18.75 -15.04
N PRO A 154 -8.93 19.41 -14.43
CA PRO A 154 -7.61 19.60 -15.05
C PRO A 154 -6.65 18.44 -14.72
N PRO A 155 -5.57 18.24 -15.49
CA PRO A 155 -4.51 17.31 -15.12
C PRO A 155 -3.89 17.68 -13.76
N GLN A 156 -3.37 16.68 -13.07
CA GLN A 156 -2.65 16.80 -11.80
C GLN A 156 -1.25 16.20 -11.91
N ARG A 157 -0.38 16.58 -10.97
CA ARG A 157 0.92 15.92 -10.80
C ARG A 157 0.68 14.42 -10.57
N GLY A 158 1.41 13.61 -11.33
CA GLY A 158 1.39 12.17 -11.28
C GLY A 158 0.47 11.51 -12.30
N ASP A 159 -0.35 12.27 -13.03
CA ASP A 159 -1.22 11.73 -14.08
C ASP A 159 -0.43 11.23 -15.29
N LEU A 160 -0.95 10.20 -15.96
CA LEU A 160 -0.48 9.83 -17.30
C LEU A 160 -1.28 10.60 -18.35
N LEU A 161 -0.62 11.52 -19.06
CA LEU A 161 -1.19 12.25 -20.18
C LEU A 161 -1.13 11.38 -21.43
N ILE A 162 -2.29 11.05 -22.01
CA ILE A 162 -2.41 10.13 -23.13
C ILE A 162 -2.69 10.88 -24.44
N PHE A 163 -1.88 10.60 -25.45
CA PHE A 163 -1.99 11.16 -26.78
C PHE A 163 -2.44 10.10 -27.77
N GLY A 164 -3.37 10.47 -28.65
CA GLY A 164 -3.92 9.61 -29.68
C GLY A 164 -3.12 9.62 -30.98
N PRO A 165 -3.53 8.80 -31.96
CA PRO A 165 -2.93 8.83 -33.29
C PRO A 165 -3.08 10.20 -33.95
N GLY A 166 -2.07 10.63 -34.70
CA GLY A 166 -2.11 11.95 -35.34
C GLY A 166 -0.91 12.29 -36.21
N TRP A 167 -1.02 13.42 -36.91
CA TRP A 167 0.05 13.93 -37.77
C TRP A 167 1.04 14.80 -37.00
N LEU A 168 2.33 14.46 -37.13
CA LEU A 168 3.49 15.25 -36.73
C LEU A 168 4.16 15.79 -38.00
N GLY A 169 3.67 16.92 -38.50
CA GLY A 169 4.13 17.47 -39.78
C GLY A 169 3.73 16.54 -40.92
N SER A 170 4.71 15.95 -41.62
CA SER A 170 4.48 14.96 -42.68
C SER A 170 4.53 13.50 -42.22
N TYR A 171 4.81 13.24 -40.93
CA TYR A 171 4.84 11.91 -40.34
C TYR A 171 3.50 11.61 -39.66
N TYR A 172 2.93 10.41 -39.89
CA TYR A 172 1.74 9.96 -39.19
C TYR A 172 2.13 8.98 -38.09
N ASP A 173 1.87 9.35 -36.85
CA ASP A 173 2.08 8.50 -35.69
C ASP A 173 0.78 7.74 -35.39
N ALA A 174 0.76 6.44 -35.71
CA ALA A 174 -0.37 5.57 -35.45
C ALA A 174 -0.46 5.10 -33.99
N ASN A 175 0.63 5.23 -33.23
CA ASN A 175 0.73 4.72 -31.87
C ASN A 175 0.36 5.77 -30.82
N GLY A 176 0.50 7.05 -31.16
CA GLY A 176 0.35 8.14 -30.22
C GLY A 176 1.50 8.18 -29.22
N HIS A 177 1.28 8.84 -28.10
CA HIS A 177 2.31 9.07 -27.09
C HIS A 177 1.74 9.02 -25.68
N VAL A 178 2.60 8.87 -24.68
CA VAL A 178 2.25 8.93 -23.27
C VAL A 178 3.37 9.61 -22.49
N ALA A 179 2.99 10.44 -21.52
CA ALA A 179 3.92 11.15 -20.67
C ALA A 179 3.39 11.24 -19.24
N VAL A 180 4.29 11.36 -18.25
CA VAL A 180 3.90 11.57 -16.85
C VAL A 180 3.89 13.07 -16.55
N VAL A 181 2.79 13.57 -15.98
CA VAL A 181 2.66 14.97 -15.56
C VAL A 181 3.45 15.18 -14.26
N THR A 182 4.41 16.10 -14.26
CA THR A 182 5.29 16.34 -13.08
C THR A 182 4.95 17.62 -12.32
N ALA A 183 4.37 18.60 -13.00
CA ALA A 183 3.90 19.83 -12.37
C ALA A 183 2.73 20.43 -13.15
N VAL A 184 1.82 21.07 -12.43
CA VAL A 184 0.68 21.78 -13.02
C VAL A 184 0.62 23.16 -12.39
N GLY A 185 0.70 24.19 -13.23
CA GLY A 185 0.51 25.60 -12.88
C GLY A 185 -0.82 26.11 -13.44
N SER A 186 -1.13 27.38 -13.18
CA SER A 186 -2.40 28.00 -13.58
C SER A 186 -2.62 28.11 -15.10
N THR A 187 -1.53 28.17 -15.87
CA THR A 187 -1.57 28.33 -17.34
C THR A 187 -0.70 27.33 -18.10
N SER A 188 -0.07 26.39 -17.41
CA SER A 188 0.86 25.43 -18.02
C SER A 188 0.98 24.16 -17.20
N LEU A 189 1.36 23.06 -17.84
CA LEU A 189 1.78 21.84 -17.16
C LEU A 189 3.13 21.38 -17.69
N THR A 190 3.90 20.70 -16.86
CA THR A 190 5.19 20.09 -17.22
C THR A 190 5.04 18.57 -17.21
N ILE A 191 5.65 17.93 -18.19
CA ILE A 191 5.72 16.48 -18.32
C ILE A 191 7.16 15.98 -18.28
N VAL A 192 7.32 14.70 -17.96
CA VAL A 192 8.51 13.92 -18.29
C VAL A 192 8.12 12.82 -19.28
N GLN A 193 9.01 12.52 -20.22
CA GLN A 193 8.75 11.59 -21.31
C GLN A 193 10.05 11.07 -21.95
N GLU A 194 9.92 9.98 -22.70
CA GLU A 194 10.93 9.48 -23.64
C GLU A 194 10.39 9.63 -25.08
N ASN A 195 11.25 9.89 -26.08
CA ASN A 195 10.95 10.03 -27.52
C ASN A 195 10.66 11.45 -28.06
N GLY A 196 10.51 12.45 -27.20
CA GLY A 196 10.05 13.78 -27.59
C GLY A 196 11.09 14.89 -27.50
N THR A 197 12.03 14.84 -26.56
CA THR A 197 13.02 15.90 -26.31
C THR A 197 14.32 15.35 -25.73
N ALA A 198 15.45 16.01 -26.03
CA ALA A 198 16.76 15.68 -25.45
C ALA A 198 16.89 15.96 -23.94
N SER A 199 15.95 16.71 -23.37
CA SER A 199 15.89 16.99 -21.93
C SER A 199 15.01 16.02 -21.16
N GLY A 200 14.34 15.08 -21.84
CA GLY A 200 13.35 14.18 -21.24
C GLY A 200 12.10 14.89 -20.68
N THR A 201 11.96 16.19 -20.92
CA THR A 201 10.94 17.04 -20.29
C THR A 201 10.36 18.02 -21.31
N ASP A 202 9.09 18.38 -21.16
CA ASP A 202 8.47 19.47 -21.92
C ASP A 202 7.37 20.19 -21.11
N THR A 203 6.98 21.37 -21.55
CA THR A 203 5.96 22.21 -20.92
C THR A 203 4.89 22.60 -21.92
N PHE A 204 3.64 22.29 -21.59
CA PHE A 204 2.47 22.59 -22.42
C PHE A 204 1.65 23.72 -21.84
N GLY A 205 0.95 24.45 -22.72
CA GLY A 205 -0.07 25.40 -22.28
C GLY A 205 -1.25 24.67 -21.67
N LEU A 206 -1.82 25.22 -20.60
CA LEU A 206 -3.02 24.72 -19.95
C LEU A 206 -4.03 25.85 -19.84
N ASN A 207 -5.25 25.64 -20.35
CA ASN A 207 -6.36 26.56 -20.16
C ASN A 207 -7.52 25.80 -19.50
N GLY A 208 -7.62 25.94 -18.18
CA GLY A 208 -8.51 25.14 -17.36
C GLY A 208 -8.18 23.66 -17.51
N THR A 209 -8.97 22.96 -18.33
CA THR A 209 -8.94 21.50 -18.52
C THR A 209 -8.47 21.09 -19.91
N THR A 210 -8.01 22.08 -20.70
CA THR A 210 -7.55 21.89 -22.08
C THR A 210 -6.04 22.09 -22.14
N VAL A 211 -5.32 21.00 -22.39
CA VAL A 211 -3.87 20.99 -22.66
C VAL A 211 -3.58 21.33 -24.12
N THR A 212 -2.72 22.31 -24.38
CA THR A 212 -2.23 22.64 -25.72
C THR A 212 -0.79 22.15 -25.87
N ALA A 213 -0.62 20.99 -26.48
CA ALA A 213 0.67 20.32 -26.69
C ALA A 213 1.17 20.50 -28.13
N ASN A 214 1.62 21.72 -28.47
CA ASN A 214 2.16 22.01 -29.80
C ASN A 214 3.42 21.19 -30.07
N GLY A 215 3.47 20.49 -31.20
CA GLY A 215 4.60 19.62 -31.56
C GLY A 215 4.46 18.16 -31.12
N TYR A 216 3.29 17.78 -30.58
CA TYR A 216 2.88 16.42 -30.24
C TYR A 216 1.60 16.05 -31.01
N THR A 217 1.25 14.75 -30.99
CA THR A 217 -0.05 14.27 -31.49
C THR A 217 -1.20 14.77 -30.59
N PRO A 218 -2.49 14.62 -30.97
CA PRO A 218 -3.60 15.13 -30.18
C PRO A 218 -3.74 14.45 -28.81
N VAL A 219 -3.99 15.22 -27.75
CA VAL A 219 -4.29 14.69 -26.41
C VAL A 219 -5.70 14.10 -26.39
N ILE A 220 -5.84 12.84 -25.96
CA ILE A 220 -7.14 12.19 -25.69
C ILE A 220 -7.68 12.65 -24.34
N GLY A 221 -6.81 12.64 -23.33
CA GLY A 221 -7.13 12.90 -21.94
C GLY A 221 -5.99 12.46 -21.04
N TRP A 222 -6.26 12.30 -19.74
CA TRP A 222 -5.28 11.76 -18.81
C TRP A 222 -5.90 10.70 -17.89
N LEU A 223 -5.05 9.74 -17.51
CA LEU A 223 -5.35 8.70 -16.55
C LEU A 223 -4.83 9.14 -15.18
N HIS A 224 -5.74 9.17 -14.22
CA HIS A 224 -5.46 9.54 -12.85
C HIS A 224 -5.63 8.31 -11.96
N ASN A 225 -4.60 8.01 -11.16
CA ASN A 225 -4.76 7.01 -10.12
C ASN A 225 -5.59 7.62 -8.97
N PRO A 226 -6.77 7.07 -8.63
CA PRO A 226 -7.64 7.62 -7.59
C PRO A 226 -7.06 7.52 -6.18
N VAL A 227 -5.98 6.74 -6.00
CA VAL A 227 -5.21 6.57 -4.76
C VAL A 227 -4.01 7.52 -4.73
N MET A 228 -3.66 8.16 -5.87
CA MET A 228 -2.66 9.22 -5.87
C MET A 228 -3.25 10.45 -5.17
N PRO A 229 -2.63 10.90 -4.08
CA PRO A 229 -3.13 12.07 -3.41
C PRO A 229 -2.82 13.29 -4.29
N GLY A 230 -3.86 13.91 -4.86
CA GLY A 230 -3.77 15.31 -5.27
C GLY A 230 -3.24 16.10 -4.08
N SER A 231 -1.99 16.55 -4.14
CA SER A 231 -1.23 17.08 -2.99
C SER A 231 -1.21 16.18 -1.76
N GLY A 232 -0.63 14.97 -1.89
CA GLY A 232 -0.02 14.26 -0.76
C GLY A 232 -0.84 14.10 0.52
N GLY A 233 -2.17 13.96 0.52
CA GLY A 233 -3.01 13.87 1.72
C GLY A 233 -2.43 12.97 2.83
N SER A 234 -2.47 13.46 4.07
CA SER A 234 -2.15 12.66 5.26
C SER A 234 -3.05 11.44 5.25
N LYS A 235 -2.49 10.23 5.32
CA LYS A 235 -3.33 9.04 5.48
C LYS A 235 -3.96 9.00 6.88
N LEU A 236 -3.68 9.95 7.78
CA LEU A 236 -3.90 9.86 9.23
C LEU A 236 -4.81 10.99 9.76
N SER A 237 -5.76 10.66 10.64
CA SER A 237 -6.58 11.59 11.42
C SER A 237 -6.46 11.26 12.90
N ALA A 238 -6.27 12.25 13.77
CA ALA A 238 -6.19 12.04 15.21
C ALA A 238 -7.29 12.80 15.96
N SER A 239 -7.86 12.20 17.01
CA SER A 239 -8.79 12.86 17.93
C SER A 239 -8.43 12.53 19.37
N SER A 240 -8.83 13.36 20.35
CA SER A 240 -8.59 13.04 21.76
C SER A 240 -9.68 13.57 22.68
N SER A 241 -10.01 12.81 23.72
CA SER A 241 -10.97 13.20 24.77
C SER A 241 -10.78 12.34 26.03
N GLY A 242 -10.92 12.93 27.23
CA GLY A 242 -10.95 12.15 28.48
C GLY A 242 -9.70 11.34 28.83
N GLY A 243 -8.53 11.68 28.26
CA GLY A 243 -7.29 10.90 28.41
C GLY A 243 -7.12 9.76 27.41
N GLN A 244 -8.06 9.63 26.47
CA GLN A 244 -7.97 8.75 25.31
C GLN A 244 -7.55 9.55 24.06
N GLN A 245 -6.62 9.01 23.27
CA GLN A 245 -6.25 9.51 21.94
C GLN A 245 -6.67 8.47 20.91
N ASN A 246 -7.21 8.86 19.76
CA ASN A 246 -7.54 7.95 18.67
C ASN A 246 -6.82 8.40 17.41
N LEU A 247 -6.38 7.45 16.61
CA LEU A 247 -5.71 7.61 15.33
C LEU A 247 -6.46 6.77 14.30
N PHE A 248 -6.86 7.39 13.21
CA PHE A 248 -7.52 6.74 12.08
C PHE A 248 -6.64 6.87 10.86
N TRP A 249 -6.54 5.84 10.02
CA TRP A 249 -5.83 5.99 8.76
C TRP A 249 -6.32 5.14 7.62
N GLN A 250 -5.97 5.58 6.41
CA GLN A 250 -6.04 4.77 5.20
C GLN A 250 -4.83 3.84 5.16
N GLY A 251 -5.05 2.53 5.23
CA GLY A 251 -4.02 1.54 4.91
C GLY A 251 -3.63 1.60 3.43
N THR A 252 -2.52 0.96 3.06
CA THR A 252 -2.11 0.81 1.65
C THR A 252 -3.10 0.00 0.81
N ASP A 253 -4.00 -0.71 1.48
CA ASP A 253 -5.13 -1.48 0.98
C ASP A 253 -6.43 -0.67 0.86
N ASN A 254 -6.39 0.65 1.07
CA ASN A 254 -7.58 1.53 1.09
C ASN A 254 -8.59 1.21 2.21
N HIS A 255 -8.16 0.50 3.26
CA HIS A 255 -8.99 0.24 4.43
C HIS A 255 -8.87 1.38 5.46
N LEU A 256 -9.98 1.68 6.13
CA LEU A 256 -10.02 2.55 7.28
C LEU A 256 -9.60 1.77 8.53
N ARG A 257 -8.51 2.19 9.14
CA ARG A 257 -7.96 1.60 10.36
C ARG A 257 -8.08 2.57 11.51
N GLU A 258 -8.19 2.04 12.73
CA GLU A 258 -8.25 2.78 13.98
C GLU A 258 -7.22 2.22 14.98
N ALA A 259 -6.53 3.09 15.69
CA ALA A 259 -5.80 2.77 16.92
C ALA A 259 -6.16 3.81 17.97
N TRP A 260 -6.11 3.45 19.25
CA TRP A 260 -6.34 4.40 20.33
C TRP A 260 -5.40 4.20 21.49
N ALA A 261 -5.10 5.26 22.23
CA ALA A 261 -4.28 5.23 23.43
C ALA A 261 -5.10 5.66 24.64
N VAL A 262 -4.92 5.01 25.79
CA VAL A 262 -5.40 5.51 27.09
C VAL A 262 -4.18 5.63 28.01
N GLY A 263 -3.86 6.83 28.46
CA GLY A 263 -2.59 7.10 29.14
C GLY A 263 -1.39 6.90 28.21
N THR A 264 -0.49 5.98 28.54
CA THR A 264 0.68 5.62 27.70
C THR A 264 0.48 4.33 26.89
N THR A 265 -0.65 3.64 27.04
CA THR A 265 -0.91 2.34 26.42
C THR A 265 -1.71 2.52 25.14
N TRP A 266 -1.24 1.95 24.03
CA TRP A 266 -1.92 1.94 22.72
C TRP A 266 -2.67 0.62 22.48
N TYR A 267 -3.76 0.71 21.72
CA TYR A 267 -4.70 -0.34 21.35
C TYR A 267 -4.97 -0.23 19.83
N GLY A 268 -5.26 -1.34 19.15
CA GLY A 268 -5.33 -1.40 17.68
C GLY A 268 -4.00 -1.85 17.05
N PRO A 269 -3.85 -1.81 15.71
CA PRO A 269 -4.80 -1.32 14.71
C PRO A 269 -6.02 -2.23 14.53
N THR A 270 -7.23 -1.67 14.62
CA THR A 270 -8.49 -2.31 14.22
C THR A 270 -8.82 -1.89 12.79
N ASP A 271 -9.15 -2.86 11.93
CA ASP A 271 -9.59 -2.59 10.56
C ASP A 271 -11.12 -2.42 10.52
N LEU A 272 -11.57 -1.17 10.42
CA LEU A 272 -12.99 -0.84 10.39
C LEU A 272 -13.64 -1.25 9.08
N THR A 273 -12.92 -1.11 7.96
CA THR A 273 -13.43 -1.54 6.64
C THR A 273 -13.66 -3.06 6.62
N ALA A 274 -12.80 -3.84 7.27
CA ALA A 274 -13.00 -5.28 7.44
C ALA A 274 -14.22 -5.61 8.33
N ILE A 275 -14.40 -4.90 9.46
CA ILE A 275 -15.59 -5.03 10.33
C ILE A 275 -16.87 -4.76 9.53
N TRP A 276 -16.83 -3.78 8.63
CA TRP A 276 -17.94 -3.42 7.76
C TRP A 276 -18.06 -4.28 6.50
N LYS A 277 -17.26 -5.36 6.39
CA LYS A 277 -17.28 -6.30 5.26
C LYS A 277 -17.04 -5.62 3.91
N GLY A 278 -16.14 -4.62 3.89
CA GLY A 278 -15.80 -3.86 2.68
C GLY A 278 -16.84 -2.82 2.26
N ALA A 279 -17.90 -2.59 3.06
CA ALA A 279 -18.84 -1.52 2.79
C ALA A 279 -18.12 -0.17 2.84
N ALA A 280 -18.40 0.69 1.84
CA ALA A 280 -17.88 2.06 1.74
C ALA A 280 -16.35 2.16 1.76
N PRO A 281 -15.64 1.60 0.76
CA PRO A 281 -14.19 1.62 0.71
C PRO A 281 -13.65 3.06 0.74
N LEU A 282 -12.59 3.26 1.52
CA LEU A 282 -11.99 4.55 1.77
C LEU A 282 -11.15 4.97 0.56
N THR A 283 -11.41 6.14 -0.03
CA THR A 283 -10.67 6.67 -1.19
C THR A 283 -9.92 7.96 -0.87
N SER A 284 -9.89 8.36 0.40
CA SER A 284 -9.17 9.52 0.89
C SER A 284 -8.71 9.29 2.33
N ALA A 285 -7.89 10.19 2.84
CA ALA A 285 -7.72 10.35 4.28
C ALA A 285 -9.08 10.37 5.03
N PRO A 286 -9.19 9.70 6.19
CA PRO A 286 -10.35 9.86 7.06
C PRO A 286 -10.25 11.17 7.86
N SER A 287 -11.37 11.62 8.43
CA SER A 287 -11.42 12.68 9.43
C SER A 287 -12.30 12.26 10.59
N ALA A 288 -11.76 12.25 11.81
CA ALA A 288 -12.45 11.78 12.99
C ALA A 288 -12.68 12.90 14.03
N VAL A 289 -13.84 12.88 14.66
CA VAL A 289 -14.24 13.80 15.74
C VAL A 289 -14.71 13.01 16.97
N PHE A 290 -14.54 13.61 18.14
CA PHE A 290 -14.97 13.03 19.41
C PHE A 290 -15.96 13.98 20.08
N ALA A 291 -17.20 13.54 20.24
CA ALA A 291 -18.28 14.33 20.79
C ALA A 291 -18.22 14.40 22.33
N PRO A 292 -18.68 15.51 22.94
CA PRO A 292 -18.74 15.64 24.40
C PRO A 292 -19.61 14.57 25.08
N ASP A 293 -20.55 13.96 24.35
CA ASP A 293 -21.41 12.87 24.82
C ASP A 293 -20.72 11.48 24.81
N GLY A 294 -19.43 11.43 24.44
CA GLY A 294 -18.64 10.20 24.39
C GLY A 294 -18.65 9.50 23.04
N ARG A 295 -19.42 9.98 22.05
CA ARG A 295 -19.45 9.36 20.71
C ARG A 295 -18.25 9.74 19.90
N GLN A 296 -17.71 8.78 19.15
CA GLN A 296 -16.71 9.06 18.14
C GLN A 296 -17.37 9.00 16.77
N THR A 297 -16.90 9.78 15.82
CA THR A 297 -17.43 9.77 14.47
C THR A 297 -16.28 9.91 13.50
N VAL A 298 -16.24 9.05 12.50
CA VAL A 298 -15.25 9.10 11.42
C VAL A 298 -15.95 9.32 10.09
N TYR A 299 -15.38 10.23 9.30
CA TYR A 299 -15.85 10.67 8.00
C TYR A 299 -14.81 10.35 6.94
N TRP A 300 -15.26 10.00 5.74
CA TRP A 300 -14.34 9.76 4.63
C TRP A 300 -14.99 9.95 3.28
N ARG A 301 -14.16 10.13 2.26
CA ARG A 301 -14.58 10.05 0.86
C ARG A 301 -14.55 8.61 0.40
N GLY A 302 -15.69 8.09 -0.04
CA GLY A 302 -15.80 6.79 -0.69
C GLY A 302 -15.80 6.88 -2.20
N ALA A 303 -16.01 5.74 -2.86
CA ALA A 303 -16.16 5.65 -4.30
C ALA A 303 -17.17 6.69 -4.85
N GLY A 304 -16.88 7.25 -6.02
CA GLY A 304 -17.72 8.30 -6.64
C GLY A 304 -17.69 9.67 -5.95
N GLY A 305 -16.84 9.86 -4.93
CA GLY A 305 -16.76 11.11 -4.17
C GLY A 305 -17.79 11.23 -3.04
N HIS A 306 -18.46 10.14 -2.69
CA HIS A 306 -19.50 10.14 -1.67
C HIS A 306 -18.94 10.40 -0.28
N LEU A 307 -19.68 11.14 0.55
CA LEU A 307 -19.34 11.36 1.96
C LEU A 307 -19.93 10.23 2.81
N TRP A 308 -19.04 9.44 3.39
CA TRP A 308 -19.41 8.34 4.27
C TRP A 308 -19.11 8.68 5.73
N GLN A 309 -19.91 8.10 6.61
CA GLN A 309 -19.80 8.25 8.06
C GLN A 309 -19.95 6.90 8.77
N SER A 310 -19.21 6.74 9.87
CA SER A 310 -19.53 5.76 10.90
C SER A 310 -19.38 6.38 12.29
N VAL A 311 -20.20 5.92 13.24
CA VAL A 311 -20.28 6.46 14.60
C VAL A 311 -19.97 5.35 15.60
N TYR A 312 -19.02 5.60 16.49
CA TYR A 312 -18.71 4.74 17.63
C TYR A 312 -19.49 5.20 18.86
N SER A 313 -20.17 4.26 19.52
CA SER A 313 -20.80 4.48 20.82
C SER A 313 -20.54 3.29 21.76
N ASN A 314 -21.01 2.11 21.38
CA ASN A 314 -20.73 0.81 22.03
C ASN A 314 -20.28 -0.21 20.96
N GLY A 315 -19.44 0.25 20.04
CA GLY A 315 -19.18 -0.38 18.75
C GLY A 315 -19.48 0.57 17.59
N TRP A 316 -18.85 0.29 16.45
CA TRP A 316 -19.00 1.06 15.22
C TRP A 316 -20.32 0.74 14.51
N SER A 317 -21.04 1.78 14.11
CA SER A 317 -22.18 1.62 13.20
C SER A 317 -21.72 1.14 11.82
N THR A 318 -22.63 0.52 11.06
CA THR A 318 -22.39 0.31 9.62
C THR A 318 -22.18 1.65 8.92
N PRO A 319 -21.34 1.73 7.88
CA PRO A 319 -21.13 2.94 7.10
C PRO A 319 -22.43 3.48 6.51
N ALA A 320 -22.66 4.78 6.67
CA ALA A 320 -23.80 5.50 6.11
C ALA A 320 -23.32 6.49 5.05
N ASP A 321 -23.93 6.47 3.87
CA ASP A 321 -23.68 7.46 2.81
C ASP A 321 -24.55 8.70 3.06
N LEU A 322 -23.92 9.76 3.54
CA LEU A 322 -24.57 11.05 3.82
C LEU A 322 -24.85 11.85 2.55
N SER A 323 -24.27 11.44 1.43
CA SER A 323 -24.36 12.12 0.14
C SER A 323 -25.35 11.50 -0.84
N THR A 324 -26.21 10.61 -0.35
CA THR A 324 -27.30 10.03 -1.14
C THR A 324 -28.17 11.16 -1.74
N GLY A 325 -28.16 11.30 -3.06
CA GLY A 325 -28.91 12.33 -3.79
C GLY A 325 -28.17 13.66 -4.04
N TRP A 326 -26.88 13.75 -3.69
CA TRP A 326 -26.05 14.90 -4.04
C TRP A 326 -25.64 14.85 -5.52
N THR A 327 -25.43 16.02 -6.13
CA THR A 327 -24.96 16.14 -7.52
C THR A 327 -23.43 15.98 -7.61
N SER A 328 -22.91 15.72 -8.82
CA SER A 328 -21.47 15.64 -9.08
C SER A 328 -20.68 16.91 -8.73
N ALA A 329 -21.34 18.06 -8.66
CA ALA A 329 -20.72 19.32 -8.21
C ALA A 329 -20.61 19.42 -6.69
N GLN A 330 -21.43 18.64 -5.95
CA GLN A 330 -21.55 18.68 -4.48
C GLN A 330 -20.73 17.58 -3.79
N VAL A 331 -20.46 16.47 -4.47
CA VAL A 331 -19.62 15.37 -3.95
C VAL A 331 -18.16 15.82 -3.75
N LEU A 332 -17.43 15.05 -2.94
CA LEU A 332 -16.08 15.38 -2.50
C LEU A 332 -15.06 15.24 -3.63
N GLN A 333 -14.20 16.25 -3.79
CA GLN A 333 -12.98 16.19 -4.61
C GLN A 333 -11.69 16.12 -3.77
N SER A 334 -11.81 16.26 -2.44
CA SER A 334 -10.71 16.08 -1.49
C SER A 334 -11.13 15.12 -0.36
N ALA A 335 -10.18 14.79 0.52
CA ALA A 335 -10.55 14.28 1.83
C ALA A 335 -11.48 15.26 2.57
N PRO A 336 -12.43 14.76 3.39
CA PRO A 336 -13.20 15.61 4.28
C PRO A 336 -12.36 16.05 5.47
N SER A 337 -12.74 17.18 6.08
CA SER A 337 -12.26 17.60 7.39
C SER A 337 -13.45 17.94 8.27
N ALA A 338 -13.50 17.33 9.45
CA ALA A 338 -14.62 17.42 10.36
C ALA A 338 -14.21 18.00 11.70
N ALA A 339 -15.10 18.77 12.31
CA ALA A 339 -14.95 19.27 13.67
C ALA A 339 -16.30 19.24 14.40
N ILE A 340 -16.25 19.25 15.73
CA ILE A 340 -17.44 19.27 16.60
C ILE A 340 -17.47 20.53 17.45
N ALA A 341 -18.63 21.19 17.48
CA ALA A 341 -18.88 22.33 18.34
C ALA A 341 -19.10 21.87 19.79
N PRO A 342 -18.88 22.75 20.79
CA PRO A 342 -19.11 22.44 22.20
C PRO A 342 -20.54 21.97 22.52
N GLY A 343 -21.52 22.42 21.73
CA GLY A 343 -22.92 21.99 21.84
C GLY A 343 -23.21 20.60 21.25
N GLY A 344 -22.23 19.94 20.64
CA GLY A 344 -22.35 18.63 20.00
C GLY A 344 -22.68 18.68 18.50
N ASP A 345 -22.88 19.87 17.93
CA ASP A 345 -23.10 20.03 16.49
C ASP A 345 -21.82 19.65 15.72
N GLN A 346 -21.96 18.88 14.63
CA GLN A 346 -20.83 18.41 13.83
C GLN A 346 -20.80 19.14 12.49
N MET A 347 -19.62 19.48 12.00
CA MET A 347 -19.45 20.14 10.70
C MET A 347 -18.39 19.41 9.91
N VAL A 348 -18.65 19.20 8.61
CA VAL A 348 -17.76 18.50 7.68
C VAL A 348 -17.54 19.40 6.47
N PHE A 349 -16.27 19.65 6.16
CA PHE A 349 -15.82 20.50 5.06
C PHE A 349 -15.04 19.71 4.03
N TRP A 350 -15.14 20.11 2.76
CA TRP A 350 -14.37 19.51 1.67
C TRP A 350 -14.20 20.47 0.49
N GLN A 351 -13.26 20.13 -0.39
CA GLN A 351 -13.17 20.74 -1.71
C GLN A 351 -14.23 20.12 -2.64
N GLY A 352 -15.15 20.96 -3.12
CA GLY A 352 -16.08 20.63 -4.20
C GLY A 352 -15.57 21.08 -5.57
N ALA A 353 -16.42 20.92 -6.59
CA ALA A 353 -16.07 21.23 -7.97
C ALA A 353 -15.52 22.67 -8.16
N GLY A 354 -14.43 22.79 -8.92
CA GLY A 354 -13.81 24.08 -9.22
C GLY A 354 -13.11 24.74 -8.03
N GLY A 355 -12.75 23.97 -6.99
CA GLY A 355 -12.07 24.50 -5.81
C GLY A 355 -13.00 25.21 -4.83
N SER A 356 -14.30 24.90 -4.85
CA SER A 356 -15.27 25.47 -3.92
C SER A 356 -15.13 24.89 -2.51
N LEU A 357 -15.26 25.71 -1.48
CA LEU A 357 -15.41 25.21 -0.10
C LEU A 357 -16.85 24.78 0.14
N MET A 358 -17.03 23.50 0.43
CA MET A 358 -18.33 22.89 0.71
C MET A 358 -18.47 22.54 2.20
N GLU A 359 -19.70 22.58 2.71
CA GLU A 359 -20.05 22.25 4.09
C GLU A 359 -21.30 21.36 4.15
N ALA A 360 -21.29 20.37 5.05
CA ALA A 360 -22.48 19.72 5.60
C ALA A 360 -22.37 19.71 7.12
N TRP A 361 -23.49 19.86 7.81
CA TRP A 361 -23.49 19.94 9.27
C TRP A 361 -24.65 19.17 9.90
N PHE A 362 -24.41 18.60 11.07
CA PHE A 362 -25.38 17.90 11.89
C PHE A 362 -25.72 18.78 13.09
N ALA A 363 -26.97 19.21 13.18
CA ALA A 363 -27.47 20.01 14.28
C ALA A 363 -28.88 19.56 14.68
N ALA A 364 -29.16 19.55 16.00
CA ALA A 364 -30.46 19.16 16.55
C ALA A 364 -31.01 17.83 15.98
N GLY A 365 -30.15 16.84 15.77
CA GLY A 365 -30.53 15.52 15.27
C GLY A 365 -30.74 15.42 13.75
N THR A 366 -30.46 16.50 13.00
CA THR A 366 -30.71 16.58 11.55
C THR A 366 -29.45 16.98 10.80
N TRP A 367 -29.18 16.30 9.67
CA TRP A 367 -28.16 16.71 8.70
C TRP A 367 -28.69 17.81 7.79
N TYR A 368 -27.87 18.83 7.57
CA TYR A 368 -28.08 19.94 6.66
C TYR A 368 -26.92 20.04 5.67
N GLY A 369 -27.17 20.71 4.54
CA GLY A 369 -26.22 20.77 3.42
C GLY A 369 -26.55 19.75 2.33
N PRO A 370 -25.68 19.60 1.31
CA PRO A 370 -24.37 20.24 1.17
C PRO A 370 -24.52 21.70 0.71
N ALA A 371 -23.74 22.60 1.30
CA ALA A 371 -23.76 24.04 0.98
C ALA A 371 -22.40 24.50 0.45
N ALA A 372 -22.39 25.17 -0.70
CA ALA A 372 -21.19 25.80 -1.26
C ALA A 372 -20.97 27.17 -0.62
N ILE A 373 -20.14 27.21 0.42
CA ILE A 373 -19.86 28.43 1.21
C ILE A 373 -19.13 29.48 0.37
N SER A 374 -18.23 29.02 -0.51
CA SER A 374 -17.42 29.90 -1.34
C SER A 374 -18.19 30.61 -2.47
N THR A 375 -19.48 30.32 -2.67
CA THR A 375 -20.30 30.96 -3.71
C THR A 375 -20.33 32.49 -3.59
N GLY A 376 -20.29 32.99 -2.36
CA GLY A 376 -20.26 34.43 -2.07
C GLY A 376 -18.92 35.12 -2.37
N TRP A 377 -17.86 34.35 -2.59
CA TRP A 377 -16.47 34.84 -2.65
C TRP A 377 -15.95 35.12 -4.06
N ARG A 378 -16.80 34.95 -5.09
CA ARG A 378 -16.52 35.29 -6.50
C ARG A 378 -15.21 34.70 -7.05
N GLY A 379 -14.83 33.50 -6.59
CA GLY A 379 -13.63 32.78 -7.04
C GLY A 379 -12.32 33.20 -6.35
N ALA A 380 -12.37 34.00 -5.30
CA ALA A 380 -11.19 34.29 -4.48
C ALA A 380 -10.76 33.06 -3.67
N GLY A 381 -9.46 32.79 -3.63
CA GLY A 381 -8.86 31.71 -2.83
C GLY A 381 -9.41 30.31 -3.11
N PRO A 382 -9.46 29.82 -4.37
CA PRO A 382 -9.97 28.49 -4.66
C PRO A 382 -9.12 27.42 -3.95
N LEU A 383 -9.78 26.40 -3.40
CA LEU A 383 -9.12 25.28 -2.73
C LEU A 383 -8.33 24.45 -3.75
N THR A 384 -7.07 24.13 -3.41
CA THR A 384 -6.24 23.14 -4.13
C THR A 384 -5.78 22.00 -3.22
N SER A 385 -6.22 22.00 -1.96
CA SER A 385 -5.99 20.92 -1.00
C SER A 385 -7.29 20.57 -0.27
N ALA A 386 -7.29 19.44 0.44
CA ALA A 386 -8.27 19.22 1.50
C ALA A 386 -8.22 20.39 2.51
N PRO A 387 -9.37 20.87 3.01
CA PRO A 387 -9.40 21.88 4.05
C PRO A 387 -9.04 21.29 5.42
N ALA A 388 -8.74 22.14 6.39
CA ALA A 388 -8.61 21.78 7.80
C ALA A 388 -9.54 22.67 8.64
N VAL A 389 -10.35 22.09 9.52
CA VAL A 389 -11.31 22.83 10.35
C VAL A 389 -11.03 22.69 11.85
N ALA A 390 -11.20 23.77 12.59
CA ALA A 390 -11.25 23.80 14.06
C ALA A 390 -12.40 24.68 14.55
N ILE A 391 -12.96 24.37 15.72
CA ILE A 391 -14.07 25.11 16.33
C ILE A 391 -13.70 25.48 17.77
N TYR A 392 -13.79 26.77 18.12
CA TYR A 392 -13.53 27.23 19.49
C TYR A 392 -14.79 27.17 20.37
N ALA A 393 -14.59 27.28 21.69
CA ALA A 393 -15.63 27.15 22.72
C ALA A 393 -16.86 28.08 22.55
N GLY A 394 -16.74 29.21 21.85
CA GLY A 394 -17.88 30.09 21.55
C GLY A 394 -18.54 29.84 20.19
N GLY A 395 -18.27 28.71 19.54
CA GLY A 395 -18.95 28.26 18.33
C GLY A 395 -18.45 28.87 17.01
N HIS A 396 -17.35 29.63 17.03
CA HIS A 396 -16.73 30.08 15.78
C HIS A 396 -15.94 28.93 15.17
N GLN A 397 -16.05 28.84 13.85
CA GLN A 397 -15.40 27.84 13.03
C GLN A 397 -14.27 28.51 12.27
N PHE A 398 -13.13 27.86 12.14
CA PHE A 398 -12.00 28.32 11.34
C PHE A 398 -11.64 27.22 10.34
N VAL A 399 -11.56 27.57 9.06
CA VAL A 399 -11.28 26.65 7.96
C VAL A 399 -10.07 27.15 7.20
N TYR A 400 -9.10 26.25 7.00
CA TYR A 400 -7.81 26.55 6.39
C TYR A 400 -7.55 25.68 5.16
N TRP A 401 -6.91 26.23 4.13
CA TRP A 401 -6.55 25.47 2.93
C TRP A 401 -5.36 26.06 2.19
N GLN A 402 -4.75 25.24 1.32
CA GLN A 402 -3.85 25.72 0.29
C GLN A 402 -4.66 26.21 -0.92
N SER A 403 -4.29 27.35 -1.48
CA SER A 403 -4.81 27.80 -2.78
C SER A 403 -3.75 27.72 -3.89
N THR A 404 -4.16 27.98 -5.13
CA THR A 404 -3.33 27.94 -6.35
C THR A 404 -2.02 28.73 -6.30
N ASN A 405 -1.91 29.71 -5.41
CA ASN A 405 -0.70 30.49 -5.16
C ASN A 405 0.27 29.84 -4.16
N GLY A 406 -0.02 28.64 -3.66
CA GLY A 406 0.79 27.94 -2.64
C GLY A 406 0.70 28.56 -1.24
N HIS A 407 -0.24 29.48 -1.04
CA HIS A 407 -0.43 30.20 0.21
C HIS A 407 -1.46 29.52 1.11
N LEU A 408 -1.39 29.83 2.40
CA LEU A 408 -2.38 29.45 3.39
C LEU A 408 -3.53 30.47 3.38
N TRP A 409 -4.75 29.98 3.20
CA TRP A 409 -5.98 30.77 3.22
C TRP A 409 -6.88 30.35 4.37
N GLU A 410 -7.65 31.32 4.89
CA GLU A 410 -8.60 31.15 5.99
C GLU A 410 -9.99 31.66 5.59
N ALA A 411 -11.03 30.95 6.04
CA ALA A 411 -12.35 31.50 6.25
C ALA A 411 -12.85 31.12 7.64
N TRP A 412 -13.66 31.98 8.24
CA TRP A 412 -14.19 31.72 9.57
C TRP A 412 -15.66 32.08 9.69
N TYR A 413 -16.37 31.32 10.52
CA TYR A 413 -17.79 31.51 10.81
C TYR A 413 -17.96 32.04 12.23
N GLY A 414 -18.68 33.14 12.41
CA GLY A 414 -19.13 33.62 13.73
C GLY A 414 -20.65 33.84 13.76
N ASN A 415 -21.09 34.99 13.23
CA ASN A 415 -22.51 35.28 12.94
C ASN A 415 -22.84 35.14 11.44
N GLY A 416 -21.96 34.46 10.70
CA GLY A 416 -21.88 34.42 9.26
C GLY A 416 -20.45 34.13 8.82
N TRP A 417 -20.31 33.71 7.55
CA TRP A 417 -19.00 33.42 6.95
C TRP A 417 -18.25 34.70 6.61
N ASN A 418 -17.01 34.79 7.09
CA ASN A 418 -16.04 35.84 6.80
C ASN A 418 -14.85 35.22 6.05
N GLY A 419 -14.21 36.03 5.21
CA GLY A 419 -13.16 35.56 4.31
C GLY A 419 -13.64 35.43 2.85
N PRO A 420 -12.83 34.81 1.97
CA PRO A 420 -11.58 34.11 2.29
C PRO A 420 -10.42 35.11 2.38
N THR A 421 -9.49 34.88 3.31
CA THR A 421 -8.33 35.74 3.56
C THR A 421 -7.05 34.95 3.33
N ASP A 422 -6.11 35.49 2.57
CA ASP A 422 -4.75 34.96 2.46
C ASP A 422 -3.95 35.37 3.70
N VAL A 423 -3.79 34.44 4.65
CA VAL A 423 -3.09 34.71 5.92
C VAL A 423 -1.58 34.76 5.74
N SER A 424 -1.07 34.19 4.66
CA SER A 424 0.37 34.10 4.35
C SER A 424 0.90 35.17 3.40
N LYS A 425 0.04 36.07 2.91
CA LYS A 425 0.38 37.12 1.93
C LYS A 425 1.60 37.98 2.32
N GLY A 426 1.85 38.14 3.63
CA GLY A 426 2.95 38.95 4.18
C GLY A 426 4.26 38.21 4.44
N TRP A 427 4.34 36.91 4.20
CA TRP A 427 5.45 36.05 4.65
C TRP A 427 6.63 35.96 3.67
N GLY A 428 6.64 36.77 2.62
CA GLY A 428 7.77 36.84 1.68
C GLY A 428 8.07 35.55 0.90
N GLY A 429 7.11 34.63 0.80
CA GLY A 429 7.25 33.35 0.11
C GLY A 429 7.85 32.21 0.95
N GLN A 430 8.19 32.46 2.22
CA GLN A 430 8.64 31.42 3.14
C GLN A 430 7.49 30.47 3.50
N GLY A 431 7.82 29.21 3.76
CA GLY A 431 6.86 28.20 4.23
C GLY A 431 5.70 27.96 3.28
N SER A 432 5.94 27.97 1.96
CA SER A 432 4.90 27.66 0.97
C SER A 432 4.21 26.35 1.30
N VAL A 433 2.88 26.37 1.33
CA VAL A 433 2.05 25.24 1.74
C VAL A 433 2.14 24.16 0.68
N GLY A 434 2.80 23.03 1.00
CA GLY A 434 3.04 21.91 0.09
C GLY A 434 2.08 20.73 0.26
N SER A 435 1.18 20.81 1.24
CA SER A 435 0.17 19.80 1.54
C SER A 435 -1.13 20.40 2.07
N ALA A 436 -2.16 19.56 2.23
CA ALA A 436 -3.28 19.90 3.09
C ALA A 436 -2.79 20.31 4.50
N PRO A 437 -3.35 21.38 5.10
CA PRO A 437 -3.00 21.80 6.45
C PRO A 437 -3.66 20.91 7.52
N SER A 438 -3.23 21.07 8.76
CA SER A 438 -3.87 20.55 9.98
C SER A 438 -3.96 21.67 11.00
N VAL A 439 -5.11 21.86 11.64
CA VAL A 439 -5.33 22.98 12.57
C VAL A 439 -5.77 22.49 13.94
N VAL A 440 -5.30 23.17 14.98
CA VAL A 440 -5.81 23.04 16.35
C VAL A 440 -6.13 24.42 16.93
N VAL A 441 -7.16 24.47 17.78
CA VAL A 441 -7.59 25.69 18.47
C VAL A 441 -7.63 25.46 19.98
N ALA A 442 -7.06 26.38 20.74
CA ALA A 442 -7.08 26.37 22.20
C ALA A 442 -8.37 27.00 22.73
N ALA A 443 -8.68 26.74 24.01
CA ALA A 443 -9.92 27.22 24.65
C ALA A 443 -10.04 28.76 24.68
N ASN A 444 -8.92 29.48 24.65
CA ASN A 444 -8.85 30.94 24.59
C ASN A 444 -8.98 31.51 23.17
N GLY A 445 -9.09 30.66 22.14
CA GLY A 445 -9.19 31.06 20.73
C GLY A 445 -7.85 31.18 20.00
N ASP A 446 -6.73 30.85 20.65
CA ASP A 446 -5.44 30.75 19.97
C ASP A 446 -5.44 29.57 18.98
N GLN A 447 -4.79 29.74 17.84
CA GLN A 447 -4.83 28.77 16.74
C GLN A 447 -3.42 28.38 16.32
N SER A 448 -3.18 27.12 15.99
CA SER A 448 -1.95 26.65 15.34
C SER A 448 -2.31 25.84 14.10
N VAL A 449 -1.70 26.17 12.97
CA VAL A 449 -1.90 25.52 11.67
C VAL A 449 -0.57 24.95 11.21
N PHE A 450 -0.55 23.65 10.92
CA PHE A 450 0.62 22.88 10.50
C PHE A 450 0.49 22.40 9.06
N TRP A 451 1.60 22.33 8.34
CA TRP A 451 1.64 21.74 7.00
C TRP A 451 3.02 21.18 6.66
N LYS A 452 3.06 20.36 5.61
CA LYS A 452 4.31 19.97 4.97
C LYS A 452 4.72 21.07 4.00
N GLY A 453 5.91 21.64 4.18
CA GLY A 453 6.50 22.58 3.23
C GLY A 453 6.91 21.89 1.93
N THR A 454 7.12 22.68 0.88
CA THR A 454 7.66 22.17 -0.40
C THR A 454 9.08 21.59 -0.27
N ASP A 455 9.78 21.95 0.80
CA ASP A 455 11.06 21.41 1.28
C ASP A 455 10.94 20.06 2.01
N ASN A 456 9.72 19.60 2.31
CA ASN A 456 9.39 18.45 3.15
C ASN A 456 9.66 18.65 4.66
N HIS A 457 9.70 19.88 5.16
CA HIS A 457 9.72 20.14 6.60
C HIS A 457 8.30 20.30 7.16
N VAL A 458 8.17 20.19 8.49
CA VAL A 458 6.94 20.61 9.19
C VAL A 458 7.01 22.12 9.38
N TRP A 459 6.01 22.82 8.88
CA TRP A 459 5.85 24.27 9.07
C TRP A 459 4.65 24.56 9.94
N GLU A 460 4.70 25.65 10.70
CA GLU A 460 3.61 26.13 11.56
C GLU A 460 3.37 27.64 11.38
N ALA A 461 2.09 28.04 11.40
CA ALA A 461 1.67 29.41 11.69
C ALA A 461 0.68 29.41 12.84
N TRP A 462 0.73 30.44 13.69
CA TRP A 462 -0.14 30.51 14.87
C TRP A 462 -0.73 31.91 15.09
N TYR A 463 -1.93 31.94 15.65
CA TYR A 463 -2.68 33.14 15.97
C TYR A 463 -2.86 33.26 17.48
N ASN A 464 -2.48 34.41 18.04
CA ASN A 464 -2.67 34.77 19.46
C ASN A 464 -3.13 36.23 19.64
N GLY A 465 -4.00 36.69 18.72
CA GLY A 465 -4.42 38.09 18.56
C GLY A 465 -3.79 38.77 17.33
N THR A 466 -2.65 38.25 16.87
CA THR A 466 -2.05 38.53 15.56
C THR A 466 -1.52 37.23 14.96
N TRP A 467 -1.44 37.16 13.63
CA TRP A 467 -0.79 36.05 12.94
C TRP A 467 0.73 36.12 13.09
N ASN A 468 1.33 34.98 13.45
CA ASN A 468 2.76 34.77 13.55
C ASN A 468 3.17 33.60 12.65
N GLY A 469 4.45 33.53 12.29
CA GLY A 469 4.99 32.51 11.38
C GLY A 469 5.21 33.03 9.96
N PRO A 470 5.56 32.12 9.02
CA PRO A 470 5.61 30.68 9.19
C PRO A 470 6.94 30.27 9.85
N ALA A 471 6.88 29.39 10.85
CA ALA A 471 8.06 28.81 11.49
C ALA A 471 8.39 27.47 10.82
N ASP A 472 9.66 27.28 10.46
CA ASP A 472 10.21 25.99 10.02
C ASP A 472 10.64 25.19 11.25
N TRP A 473 10.17 23.95 11.36
CA TRP A 473 10.59 23.00 12.38
C TRP A 473 11.54 21.94 11.82
N ASP A 474 12.58 22.37 11.10
CA ASP A 474 13.62 21.54 10.48
C ASP A 474 14.26 20.49 11.43
N SER A 475 14.38 20.86 12.71
CA SER A 475 14.88 20.01 13.79
C SER A 475 14.07 18.72 14.00
N LEU A 476 12.85 18.65 13.45
CA LEU A 476 12.01 17.46 13.44
C LEU A 476 12.30 16.50 12.26
N GLY A 477 13.16 16.92 11.33
CA GLY A 477 13.56 16.16 10.14
C GLY A 477 12.57 16.25 8.98
N SER A 478 12.96 15.66 7.85
CA SER A 478 12.11 15.64 6.64
C SER A 478 10.97 14.61 6.76
N ILE A 479 9.75 15.03 6.45
CA ILE A 479 8.54 14.22 6.57
C ILE A 479 8.09 13.67 5.20
N ALA A 480 7.58 12.45 5.15
CA ALA A 480 7.04 11.84 3.94
C ALA A 480 5.57 12.25 3.71
N THR A 481 4.78 12.27 4.77
CA THR A 481 3.35 12.65 4.74
C THR A 481 3.11 14.02 5.37
N PRO A 482 1.95 14.65 5.11
CA PRO A 482 1.52 15.82 5.85
C PRO A 482 1.36 15.51 7.33
N PRO A 483 1.60 16.51 8.18
CA PRO A 483 1.42 16.37 9.61
C PRO A 483 -0.07 16.39 9.99
N THR A 484 -0.42 15.64 11.03
CA THR A 484 -1.73 15.70 11.70
C THR A 484 -1.52 16.13 13.14
N ALA A 485 -2.17 17.23 13.55
CA ALA A 485 -2.05 17.81 14.89
C ALA A 485 -3.30 17.56 15.74
N THR A 486 -3.10 17.44 17.06
CA THR A 486 -4.18 17.34 18.06
C THR A 486 -3.74 18.00 19.38
N VAL A 487 -4.68 18.23 20.29
CA VAL A 487 -4.42 18.71 21.66
C VAL A 487 -4.88 17.65 22.63
N THR A 488 -4.02 17.25 23.57
CA THR A 488 -4.35 16.25 24.60
C THR A 488 -5.27 16.84 25.66
N SER A 489 -5.88 15.97 26.49
CA SER A 489 -6.65 16.39 27.66
C SER A 489 -5.84 17.18 28.70
N GLY A 490 -4.50 17.07 28.68
CA GLY A 490 -3.60 17.87 29.51
C GLY A 490 -3.26 19.24 28.93
N GLY A 491 -3.77 19.58 27.74
CA GLY A 491 -3.51 20.84 27.04
C GLY A 491 -2.23 20.85 26.20
N SER A 492 -1.49 19.74 26.14
CA SER A 492 -0.30 19.62 25.28
C SER A 492 -0.70 19.41 23.83
N LEU A 493 -0.09 20.16 22.91
CA LEU A 493 -0.25 19.98 21.47
C LEU A 493 0.67 18.83 21.01
N VAL A 494 0.16 17.93 20.18
CA VAL A 494 0.91 16.79 19.62
C VAL A 494 0.75 16.77 18.10
N VAL A 495 1.83 16.51 17.37
CA VAL A 495 1.86 16.39 15.92
C VAL A 495 2.37 15.00 15.53
N TYR A 496 1.72 14.38 14.56
CA TYR A 496 2.01 13.04 14.03
C TYR A 496 2.33 13.10 12.54
N TRP A 497 3.25 12.27 12.05
CA TRP A 497 3.57 12.14 10.62
C TRP A 497 4.25 10.80 10.32
N GLN A 498 4.34 10.42 9.03
CA GLN A 498 5.27 9.38 8.58
C GLN A 498 6.58 10.01 8.14
N ASN A 499 7.70 9.46 8.59
CA ASN A 499 9.02 9.86 8.14
C ASN A 499 9.33 9.26 6.74
N ARG A 500 10.47 9.60 6.13
CA ARG A 500 10.88 9.06 4.81
C ARG A 500 11.21 7.56 4.81
N ALA A 501 11.48 6.96 5.96
CA ALA A 501 11.67 5.52 6.08
C ALA A 501 10.33 4.75 6.14
N GLY A 502 9.21 5.48 6.29
CA GLY A 502 7.87 4.91 6.41
C GLY A 502 7.39 4.74 7.85
N ASP A 503 8.21 5.14 8.82
CA ASP A 503 7.91 4.99 10.24
C ASP A 503 6.93 6.07 10.72
N LEU A 504 6.06 5.70 11.66
CA LEU A 504 5.19 6.66 12.35
C LEU A 504 6.00 7.42 13.41
N ALA A 505 6.03 8.73 13.29
CA ALA A 505 6.70 9.63 14.22
C ALA A 505 5.71 10.60 14.89
N SER A 506 6.04 11.04 16.10
CA SER A 506 5.28 12.09 16.79
C SER A 506 6.18 13.11 17.49
N SER A 507 5.65 14.30 17.76
CA SER A 507 6.28 15.31 18.61
C SER A 507 5.25 16.03 19.47
N THR A 508 5.65 16.38 20.70
CA THR A 508 4.78 17.01 21.69
C THR A 508 5.31 18.36 22.14
N TRP A 509 4.44 19.36 22.17
CA TRP A 509 4.70 20.70 22.65
C TRP A 509 4.37 20.85 24.15
N ASN A 510 5.39 21.17 24.94
CA ASN A 510 5.27 21.46 26.38
C ASN A 510 6.05 22.75 26.74
N GLY A 511 5.94 23.80 25.91
CA GLY A 511 6.76 25.03 25.99
C GLY A 511 8.05 24.98 25.14
N ARG A 512 8.38 23.79 24.63
CA ARG A 512 9.26 23.52 23.48
C ARG A 512 8.78 22.23 22.80
N TRP A 513 9.15 21.99 21.54
CA TRP A 513 8.93 20.70 20.90
C TRP A 513 9.83 19.62 21.51
N ASN A 514 9.26 18.45 21.79
CA ASN A 514 9.98 17.25 22.23
C ASN A 514 9.65 16.11 21.26
N GLY A 515 10.69 15.53 20.65
CA GLY A 515 10.60 14.55 19.57
C GLY A 515 11.62 14.87 18.45
N PRO A 516 11.57 14.17 17.29
CA PRO A 516 10.60 13.13 16.95
C PRO A 516 10.78 11.86 17.77
N ALA A 517 9.70 11.40 18.39
CA ALA A 517 9.62 10.06 18.93
C ALA A 517 9.23 9.11 17.80
N ASP A 518 10.08 8.15 17.50
CA ASP A 518 9.77 7.05 16.59
C ASP A 518 8.85 6.06 17.33
N LEU A 519 7.58 6.04 16.93
CA LEU A 519 6.58 5.15 17.52
C LEU A 519 6.72 3.71 16.99
N SER A 520 7.51 3.49 15.93
CA SER A 520 7.83 2.17 15.38
C SER A 520 9.02 1.49 16.09
N ALA A 521 9.82 2.26 16.83
CA ALA A 521 10.98 1.78 17.59
C ALA A 521 10.64 0.82 18.75
N VAL A 522 9.37 0.70 19.12
CA VAL A 522 8.89 -0.30 20.10
C VAL A 522 8.89 -1.72 19.50
N TRP A 523 8.94 -1.87 18.17
CA TRP A 523 8.79 -3.15 17.46
C TRP A 523 9.86 -3.49 16.40
N GLY A 524 10.55 -2.51 15.80
CA GLY A 524 11.63 -2.77 14.81
C GLY A 524 11.23 -3.49 13.51
N ASN A 525 12.23 -3.85 12.67
CA ASN A 525 12.11 -4.53 11.36
C ASN A 525 11.86 -6.06 11.43
N THR A 526 11.64 -6.62 12.61
CA THR A 526 11.73 -8.08 12.89
C THR A 526 10.46 -8.90 12.60
N GLY A 527 9.37 -8.27 12.14
CA GLY A 527 8.12 -8.96 11.78
C GLY A 527 8.00 -9.37 10.30
N LEU A 528 8.98 -9.03 9.45
CA LEU A 528 8.88 -9.25 8.00
C LEU A 528 9.44 -10.64 7.59
N LEU A 529 8.66 -11.44 6.86
CA LEU A 529 9.09 -12.76 6.39
C LEU A 529 10.04 -12.66 5.19
N GLY A 530 11.19 -13.30 5.32
CA GLY A 530 12.14 -13.57 4.24
C GLY A 530 12.01 -14.98 3.63
N SER A 531 11.24 -15.90 4.22
CA SER A 531 10.94 -17.25 3.67
C SER A 531 9.51 -17.70 3.97
N ALA A 532 9.13 -18.89 3.48
CA ALA A 532 8.01 -19.64 4.04
C ALA A 532 8.27 -19.98 5.53
N PRO A 533 7.23 -20.06 6.36
CA PRO A 533 7.34 -20.48 7.76
C PRO A 533 7.42 -22.02 7.89
N GLY A 534 8.05 -22.51 8.96
CA GLY A 534 7.88 -23.87 9.46
C GLY A 534 7.14 -23.82 10.80
N ALA A 535 6.01 -24.52 10.89
CA ALA A 535 5.19 -24.55 12.11
C ALA A 535 5.05 -25.97 12.66
N THR A 536 4.90 -26.09 13.98
CA THR A 536 4.62 -27.36 14.67
C THR A 536 3.86 -27.09 15.98
N LEU A 537 3.40 -28.14 16.66
CA LEU A 537 2.69 -28.06 17.94
C LEU A 537 3.36 -28.96 18.96
N THR A 538 3.29 -28.59 20.23
CA THR A 538 3.59 -29.54 21.31
C THR A 538 2.56 -30.68 21.31
N PRO A 539 2.92 -31.91 21.71
CA PRO A 539 2.02 -33.07 21.65
C PRO A 539 0.70 -32.90 22.42
N ASP A 540 0.70 -32.06 23.46
CA ASP A 540 -0.49 -31.70 24.24
C ASP A 540 -1.36 -30.61 23.58
N GLY A 541 -0.94 -30.10 22.42
CA GLY A 541 -1.60 -29.02 21.68
C GLY A 541 -1.54 -27.66 22.37
N SER A 542 -0.81 -27.53 23.49
CA SER A 542 -0.80 -26.31 24.31
C SER A 542 0.01 -25.18 23.70
N THR A 543 1.00 -25.51 22.85
CA THR A 543 1.94 -24.56 22.28
C THR A 543 2.10 -24.80 20.79
N GLN A 544 1.73 -23.83 19.97
CA GLN A 544 2.07 -23.78 18.55
C GLN A 544 3.41 -23.06 18.42
N LEU A 545 4.36 -23.62 17.70
CA LEU A 545 5.69 -23.06 17.45
C LEU A 545 5.77 -22.70 15.97
N THR A 546 6.27 -21.51 15.64
CA THR A 546 6.42 -21.03 14.26
C THR A 546 7.80 -20.43 14.09
N PHE A 547 8.53 -20.92 13.09
CA PHE A 547 9.87 -20.48 12.75
C PHE A 547 9.92 -19.96 11.32
N TRP A 548 10.72 -18.94 11.05
CA TRP A 548 10.91 -18.44 9.68
C TRP A 548 12.28 -17.79 9.51
N ARG A 549 12.69 -17.62 8.26
CA ARG A 549 13.82 -16.75 7.92
C ARG A 549 13.33 -15.29 7.85
N GLY A 550 13.93 -14.38 8.60
CA GLY A 550 13.72 -12.94 8.45
C GLY A 550 14.30 -12.38 7.15
N THR A 551 13.95 -11.16 6.77
CA THR A 551 14.49 -10.50 5.56
C THR A 551 16.02 -10.28 5.61
N ASN A 552 16.61 -10.33 6.81
CA ASN A 552 18.05 -10.31 7.06
C ASN A 552 18.72 -11.70 7.01
N GLY A 553 17.97 -12.77 6.72
CA GLY A 553 18.50 -14.14 6.68
C GLY A 553 18.56 -14.86 8.03
N HIS A 554 18.09 -14.26 9.12
CA HIS A 554 18.13 -14.87 10.46
C HIS A 554 16.97 -15.84 10.71
N LEU A 555 17.19 -16.86 11.55
CA LEU A 555 16.14 -17.72 12.08
C LEU A 555 15.38 -16.97 13.18
N LEU A 556 14.09 -16.78 12.95
CA LEU A 556 13.15 -16.18 13.89
C LEU A 556 12.20 -17.24 14.42
N GLU A 557 11.80 -17.12 15.68
CA GLU A 557 10.82 -18.00 16.35
C GLU A 557 9.70 -17.17 17.00
N ALA A 558 8.46 -17.59 16.82
CA ALA A 558 7.32 -17.16 17.63
C ALA A 558 6.53 -18.39 18.08
N TRP A 559 5.77 -18.28 19.17
CA TRP A 559 4.97 -19.39 19.67
C TRP A 559 3.65 -18.94 20.32
N TYR A 560 2.59 -19.72 20.15
CA TYR A 560 1.26 -19.43 20.65
C TYR A 560 0.84 -20.40 21.75
N THR A 561 0.46 -19.87 22.92
CA THR A 561 0.00 -20.65 24.10
C THR A 561 -1.36 -20.15 24.61
N GLY A 562 -2.28 -19.80 23.70
CA GLY A 562 -3.47 -18.98 23.99
C GLY A 562 -3.23 -17.47 23.85
N ARG A 563 -1.97 -17.09 23.60
CA ARG A 563 -1.49 -15.80 23.11
C ARG A 563 -0.20 -16.01 22.33
N TRP A 564 0.09 -15.17 21.33
CA TRP A 564 1.36 -15.23 20.61
C TRP A 564 2.49 -14.59 21.41
N ASN A 565 3.66 -15.20 21.35
CA ASN A 565 4.91 -14.80 21.98
C ASN A 565 6.00 -14.74 20.89
N GLY A 566 7.00 -13.85 21.02
CA GLY A 566 7.99 -13.57 19.96
C GLY A 566 7.58 -12.42 19.02
N PRO A 567 8.24 -12.23 17.85
CA PRO A 567 9.36 -13.02 17.34
C PRO A 567 10.66 -12.83 18.13
N ILE A 568 11.39 -13.92 18.28
CA ILE A 568 12.71 -13.97 18.85
C ILE A 568 13.73 -14.28 17.75
N ASP A 569 14.78 -13.48 17.63
CA ASP A 569 15.91 -13.75 16.71
C ASP A 569 16.89 -14.75 17.32
N LEU A 570 16.81 -16.01 16.88
CA LEU A 570 17.66 -17.09 17.39
C LEU A 570 19.07 -17.03 16.81
N THR A 571 19.23 -16.64 15.54
CA THR A 571 20.57 -16.50 14.92
C THR A 571 21.44 -15.49 15.67
N SER A 572 20.85 -14.41 16.20
CA SER A 572 21.58 -13.44 17.03
C SER A 572 22.18 -14.01 18.32
N ARG A 573 21.68 -15.17 18.79
CA ARG A 573 22.19 -15.86 19.98
C ARG A 573 23.36 -16.80 19.68
N TRP A 574 23.66 -17.05 18.40
CA TRP A 574 24.69 -17.99 17.96
C TRP A 574 25.70 -17.31 17.02
N PRO A 575 26.57 -16.43 17.54
CA PRO A 575 27.53 -15.71 16.69
C PRO A 575 28.47 -16.68 15.97
N GLY A 576 28.50 -16.59 14.63
CA GLY A 576 29.34 -17.41 13.76
C GLY A 576 28.62 -18.55 13.03
N SER A 577 27.33 -18.79 13.28
CA SER A 577 26.53 -19.72 12.46
C SER A 577 26.15 -19.13 11.10
N ALA A 578 26.06 -19.95 10.07
CA ALA A 578 25.58 -19.51 8.75
C ALA A 578 24.12 -19.02 8.83
N ALA A 579 23.82 -17.95 8.07
CA ALA A 579 22.45 -17.48 7.88
C ALA A 579 21.62 -18.51 7.08
N LEU A 580 20.30 -18.40 7.14
CA LEU A 580 19.40 -19.35 6.47
C LEU A 580 19.32 -19.08 4.97
N ALA A 581 19.57 -20.10 4.14
CA ALA A 581 19.29 -20.09 2.71
C ALA A 581 17.91 -20.65 2.36
N SER A 582 17.33 -21.49 3.22
CA SER A 582 16.01 -22.07 3.06
C SER A 582 15.00 -21.58 4.10
N ALA A 583 13.73 -21.97 3.93
CA ALA A 583 12.79 -22.02 5.05
C ALA A 583 13.26 -23.07 6.09
N PRO A 584 12.96 -22.88 7.39
CA PRO A 584 13.24 -23.86 8.42
C PRO A 584 12.21 -25.00 8.43
N SER A 585 12.66 -26.20 8.83
CA SER A 585 11.82 -27.39 9.08
C SER A 585 11.85 -27.73 10.57
N VAL A 586 10.69 -28.04 11.15
CA VAL A 586 10.52 -28.06 12.60
C VAL A 586 9.76 -29.29 13.07
N ALA A 587 10.15 -29.85 14.22
CA ALA A 587 9.46 -30.97 14.86
C ALA A 587 9.57 -30.89 16.39
N VAL A 588 8.66 -31.56 17.10
CA VAL A 588 8.71 -31.73 18.56
C VAL A 588 8.72 -33.23 18.86
N THR A 589 9.53 -33.66 19.83
CA THR A 589 9.53 -35.06 20.28
C THR A 589 8.16 -35.43 20.88
N PRO A 590 7.72 -36.71 20.78
CA PRO A 590 6.41 -37.13 21.29
C PRO A 590 6.19 -36.90 22.80
N ASP A 591 7.27 -36.81 23.59
CA ASP A 591 7.22 -36.47 25.01
C ASP A 591 7.08 -34.95 25.27
N GLY A 592 7.11 -34.13 24.22
CA GLY A 592 7.04 -32.67 24.26
C GLY A 592 8.30 -32.00 24.79
N GLY A 593 9.33 -32.77 25.14
CA GLY A 593 10.52 -32.28 25.85
C GLY A 593 11.55 -31.60 24.95
N THR A 594 11.50 -31.84 23.64
CA THR A 594 12.51 -31.36 22.69
C THR A 594 11.88 -30.73 21.46
N GLN A 595 12.24 -29.48 21.17
CA GLN A 595 11.96 -28.85 19.87
C GLN A 595 13.18 -29.02 18.97
N LEU A 596 12.98 -29.33 17.70
CA LEU A 596 14.01 -29.56 16.70
C LEU A 596 13.80 -28.59 15.53
N VAL A 597 14.86 -27.94 15.08
CA VAL A 597 14.83 -27.03 13.92
C VAL A 597 15.98 -27.34 12.98
N PHE A 598 15.67 -27.49 11.71
CA PHE A 598 16.59 -27.86 10.64
C PHE A 598 16.53 -26.87 9.48
N TRP A 599 17.67 -26.55 8.87
CA TRP A 599 17.71 -25.65 7.71
C TRP A 599 18.91 -25.90 6.81
N GLN A 600 18.81 -25.37 5.59
CA GLN A 600 19.96 -25.16 4.70
C GLN A 600 20.62 -23.83 5.03
N GLY A 601 21.91 -23.84 5.34
CA GLY A 601 22.70 -22.62 5.51
C GLY A 601 23.04 -21.95 4.17
N THR A 602 23.46 -20.69 4.18
CA THR A 602 24.01 -20.00 2.99
C THR A 602 25.26 -20.65 2.40
N ASP A 603 25.87 -21.56 3.13
CA ASP A 603 26.95 -22.47 2.70
C ASP A 603 26.44 -23.73 1.97
N GLY A 604 25.12 -23.95 1.93
CA GLY A 604 24.49 -25.14 1.36
C GLY A 604 24.49 -26.35 2.31
N HIS A 605 24.96 -26.20 3.54
CA HIS A 605 25.09 -27.29 4.50
C HIS A 605 23.79 -27.57 5.27
N PHE A 606 23.69 -28.78 5.82
CA PHE A 606 22.63 -29.20 6.72
C PHE A 606 22.92 -28.77 8.16
N TRP A 607 22.08 -27.89 8.71
CA TRP A 607 22.20 -27.39 10.07
C TRP A 607 21.03 -27.84 10.95
N GLU A 608 21.32 -28.14 12.22
CA GLU A 608 20.33 -28.48 13.26
C GLU A 608 20.55 -27.64 14.53
N ALA A 609 19.46 -27.17 15.14
CA ALA A 609 19.44 -26.67 16.52
C ALA A 609 18.25 -27.29 17.27
N TRP A 610 18.36 -27.45 18.59
CA TRP A 610 17.30 -28.05 19.39
C TRP A 610 17.14 -27.44 20.77
N TYR A 611 15.91 -27.39 21.26
CA TYR A 611 15.57 -26.82 22.56
C TYR A 611 15.15 -27.89 23.56
N THR A 612 15.83 -28.00 24.70
CA THR A 612 15.53 -28.93 25.81
C THR A 612 15.48 -28.20 27.15
N GLY A 613 14.81 -27.04 27.19
CA GLY A 613 14.87 -26.08 28.30
C GLY A 613 15.98 -25.01 28.13
N SER A 614 16.88 -25.22 27.18
CA SER A 614 17.79 -24.23 26.61
C SER A 614 18.08 -24.61 25.16
N TRP A 615 18.41 -23.63 24.32
CA TRP A 615 18.84 -23.87 22.95
C TRP A 615 20.23 -24.51 22.89
N ASN A 616 20.35 -25.60 22.15
CA ASN A 616 21.58 -26.31 21.82
C ASN A 616 21.86 -26.16 20.32
N GLY A 617 23.13 -26.30 19.93
CA GLY A 617 23.57 -26.05 18.56
C GLY A 617 23.81 -24.55 18.27
N PRO A 618 23.83 -24.14 16.99
CA PRO A 618 23.55 -24.94 15.80
C PRO A 618 24.71 -25.85 15.40
N VAL A 619 24.42 -27.04 14.91
CA VAL A 619 25.40 -28.05 14.46
C VAL A 619 25.33 -28.20 12.94
N ASP A 620 26.48 -28.06 12.28
CA ASP A 620 26.67 -28.43 10.88
C ASP A 620 26.97 -29.93 10.79
N TRP A 621 26.01 -30.68 10.25
CA TRP A 621 26.09 -32.12 10.10
C TRP A 621 26.74 -32.53 8.77
N THR A 622 26.58 -31.75 7.71
CA THR A 622 27.27 -31.98 6.43
C THR A 622 28.79 -31.97 6.63
N ALA A 623 29.32 -31.05 7.46
CA ALA A 623 30.73 -31.03 7.83
C ALA A 623 31.19 -32.28 8.61
N ARG A 624 30.28 -32.98 9.29
CA ARG A 624 30.58 -34.20 10.06
C ARG A 624 30.48 -35.46 9.21
N TRP A 625 29.54 -35.51 8.28
CA TRP A 625 29.31 -36.67 7.40
C TRP A 625 30.19 -36.67 6.15
N GLY A 626 30.61 -35.48 5.68
CA GLY A 626 31.41 -35.32 4.47
C GLY A 626 30.65 -35.58 3.16
N ALA A 627 29.33 -35.42 3.16
CA ALA A 627 28.46 -35.78 2.04
C ALA A 627 27.34 -34.75 1.78
N GLY A 628 26.90 -34.69 0.51
CA GLY A 628 25.66 -34.08 -0.01
C GLY A 628 25.28 -32.70 0.51
N LEU A 629 25.54 -31.65 -0.28
CA LEU A 629 24.95 -30.32 -0.01
C LEU A 629 23.44 -30.36 -0.23
N LEU A 630 22.71 -29.64 0.61
CA LEU A 630 21.29 -29.44 0.42
C LEU A 630 21.07 -28.59 -0.84
N GLY A 631 20.11 -28.98 -1.66
CA GLY A 631 19.58 -28.23 -2.78
C GLY A 631 18.18 -27.65 -2.50
N SER A 632 17.58 -27.96 -1.36
CA SER A 632 16.28 -27.45 -0.91
C SER A 632 16.22 -27.27 0.61
N ALA A 633 15.11 -26.71 1.11
CA ALA A 633 14.73 -26.88 2.51
C ALA A 633 14.62 -28.38 2.88
N PRO A 634 15.03 -28.78 4.09
CA PRO A 634 14.82 -30.15 4.58
C PRO A 634 13.37 -30.37 5.02
N SER A 635 12.98 -31.63 5.19
CA SER A 635 11.72 -32.06 5.80
C SER A 635 11.99 -33.14 6.84
N VAL A 636 11.52 -32.93 8.08
CA VAL A 636 11.78 -33.83 9.22
C VAL A 636 10.51 -34.48 9.76
N TRP A 637 10.64 -35.71 10.24
CA TRP A 637 9.67 -36.33 11.16
C TRP A 637 10.39 -37.05 12.31
N VAL A 638 9.67 -37.25 13.42
CA VAL A 638 10.12 -37.98 14.62
C VAL A 638 9.21 -39.18 14.84
N SER A 639 9.77 -40.35 15.14
CA SER A 639 9.00 -41.57 15.37
C SER A 639 8.05 -41.40 16.57
N PRO A 640 6.86 -42.03 16.57
CA PRO A 640 5.94 -41.96 17.70
C PRO A 640 6.53 -42.43 19.04
N ASP A 641 7.56 -43.28 18.99
CA ASP A 641 8.30 -43.74 20.18
C ASP A 641 9.46 -42.81 20.60
N GLY A 642 9.69 -41.73 19.86
CA GLY A 642 10.71 -40.71 20.10
C GLY A 642 12.15 -41.16 19.87
N ARG A 643 12.38 -42.36 19.36
CA ARG A 643 13.72 -42.94 19.22
C ARG A 643 14.42 -42.61 17.91
N GLN A 644 13.67 -42.17 16.90
CA GLN A 644 14.19 -41.87 15.58
C GLN A 644 13.75 -40.47 15.13
N GLN A 645 14.70 -39.70 14.60
CA GLN A 645 14.41 -38.51 13.78
C GLN A 645 14.95 -38.78 12.39
N THR A 646 14.17 -38.48 11.36
CA THR A 646 14.53 -38.73 9.97
C THR A 646 14.30 -37.46 9.17
N VAL A 647 15.26 -37.14 8.30
CA VAL A 647 15.28 -35.92 7.52
C VAL A 647 15.44 -36.28 6.05
N PHE A 648 14.57 -35.72 5.22
CA PHE A 648 14.62 -35.80 3.77
C PHE A 648 14.96 -34.44 3.17
N TRP A 649 15.70 -34.41 2.08
CA TRP A 649 15.93 -33.19 1.31
C TRP A 649 16.14 -33.50 -0.17
N ARG A 650 16.02 -32.47 -1.00
CA ARG A 650 16.53 -32.53 -2.37
C ARG A 650 18.01 -32.16 -2.34
N GLY A 651 18.89 -33.04 -2.79
CA GLY A 651 20.30 -32.74 -3.00
C GLY A 651 20.52 -31.63 -4.03
N ALA A 652 21.71 -31.04 -4.06
CA ALA A 652 22.08 -30.03 -5.08
C ALA A 652 22.01 -30.58 -6.53
N ASP A 653 22.05 -31.90 -6.69
CA ASP A 653 21.88 -32.66 -7.93
C ASP A 653 20.42 -33.00 -8.27
N GLY A 654 19.46 -32.63 -7.41
CA GLY A 654 18.03 -32.86 -7.61
C GLY A 654 17.52 -34.20 -7.05
N HIS A 655 18.38 -35.01 -6.44
CA HIS A 655 18.02 -36.32 -5.89
C HIS A 655 17.33 -36.23 -4.52
N LEU A 656 16.49 -37.20 -4.16
CA LEU A 656 15.91 -37.32 -2.82
C LEU A 656 16.89 -38.04 -1.89
N ASP A 657 17.43 -37.31 -0.92
CA ASP A 657 18.32 -37.85 0.10
C ASP A 657 17.58 -38.05 1.43
N GLU A 658 17.97 -39.07 2.20
CA GLU A 658 17.51 -39.34 3.57
C GLU A 658 18.69 -39.50 4.54
N ALA A 659 18.61 -38.88 5.72
CA ALA A 659 19.43 -39.22 6.88
C ALA A 659 18.55 -39.41 8.12
N TRP A 660 18.96 -40.29 9.04
CA TRP A 660 18.20 -40.53 10.26
C TRP A 660 19.08 -40.76 11.48
N TYR A 661 18.65 -40.27 12.63
CA TYR A 661 19.30 -40.50 13.91
C TYR A 661 18.57 -41.62 14.66
N ALA A 662 19.33 -42.62 15.09
CA ALA A 662 18.88 -43.72 15.94
C ALA A 662 19.97 -44.02 16.98
N GLY A 663 20.17 -43.10 17.92
CA GLY A 663 21.32 -43.08 18.85
C GLY A 663 22.64 -42.62 18.23
N SER A 664 22.72 -42.62 16.90
CA SER A 664 23.73 -41.94 16.08
C SER A 664 23.12 -41.64 14.71
N TRP A 665 23.67 -40.65 13.99
CA TRP A 665 23.22 -40.33 12.64
C TRP A 665 23.69 -41.38 11.63
N ASN A 666 22.78 -41.74 10.72
CA ASN A 666 22.96 -42.65 9.61
C ASN A 666 22.58 -41.92 8.31
N GLY A 667 23.07 -42.43 7.18
CA GLY A 667 22.93 -41.76 5.88
C GLY A 667 24.05 -40.71 5.63
N PRO A 668 23.90 -39.82 4.63
CA PRO A 668 22.77 -39.72 3.71
C PRO A 668 22.59 -40.93 2.78
N VAL A 669 21.37 -41.19 2.33
CA VAL A 669 21.03 -42.18 1.30
C VAL A 669 20.24 -41.51 0.17
N ASP A 670 20.76 -41.58 -1.06
CA ASP A 670 20.03 -41.15 -2.27
C ASP A 670 19.04 -42.24 -2.72
N TRP A 671 17.75 -41.94 -2.59
CA TRP A 671 16.66 -42.85 -2.93
C TRP A 671 16.26 -42.83 -4.39
N THR A 672 16.22 -41.66 -5.01
CA THR A 672 15.89 -41.51 -6.43
C THR A 672 16.84 -42.32 -7.32
N SER A 673 18.13 -42.37 -6.98
CA SER A 673 19.10 -43.24 -7.65
C SER A 673 18.85 -44.72 -7.39
N ARG A 674 18.43 -45.10 -6.17
CA ARG A 674 18.09 -46.50 -5.83
C ARG A 674 16.83 -46.99 -6.53
N TRP A 675 15.83 -46.13 -6.68
CA TRP A 675 14.58 -46.45 -7.37
C TRP A 675 14.71 -46.35 -8.90
N GLY A 676 15.72 -45.64 -9.40
CA GLY A 676 15.86 -45.35 -10.84
C GLY A 676 14.78 -44.38 -11.34
N SER A 677 14.32 -43.46 -10.49
CA SER A 677 13.26 -42.50 -10.79
C SER A 677 13.80 -41.13 -11.17
N GLY A 678 12.91 -40.24 -11.65
CA GLY A 678 13.24 -38.84 -11.92
C GLY A 678 13.56 -38.03 -10.64
N THR A 679 14.19 -36.88 -10.85
CA THR A 679 14.61 -35.93 -9.80
C THR A 679 13.45 -35.06 -9.30
N LEU A 680 13.65 -34.44 -8.14
CA LEU A 680 12.71 -33.53 -7.49
C LEU A 680 12.87 -32.11 -8.05
N ALA A 681 11.75 -31.40 -8.26
CA ALA A 681 11.73 -29.97 -8.59
C ALA A 681 11.42 -29.07 -7.38
N SER A 682 10.91 -29.64 -6.29
CA SER A 682 10.62 -28.94 -5.02
C SER A 682 11.44 -29.48 -3.84
N ALA A 683 11.27 -28.85 -2.67
CA ALA A 683 11.58 -29.53 -1.41
C ALA A 683 10.58 -30.70 -1.20
N PRO A 684 11.00 -31.81 -0.56
CA PRO A 684 10.08 -32.87 -0.16
C PRO A 684 9.27 -32.46 1.08
N SER A 685 8.13 -33.12 1.31
CA SER A 685 7.38 -33.09 2.57
C SER A 685 7.19 -34.51 3.07
N ALA A 686 7.71 -34.82 4.25
CA ALA A 686 7.72 -36.15 4.85
C ALA A 686 6.94 -36.19 6.17
N VAL A 687 6.31 -37.33 6.45
CA VAL A 687 5.54 -37.58 7.68
C VAL A 687 5.50 -39.08 7.98
N VAL A 688 5.26 -39.45 9.24
CA VAL A 688 5.07 -40.85 9.65
C VAL A 688 3.64 -41.06 10.13
N THR A 689 3.07 -42.25 9.90
CA THR A 689 1.74 -42.58 10.43
C THR A 689 1.74 -42.64 11.96
N PRO A 690 0.60 -42.38 12.63
CA PRO A 690 0.52 -42.36 14.10
C PRO A 690 0.96 -43.67 14.79
N ASP A 691 0.81 -44.80 14.11
CA ASP A 691 1.25 -46.12 14.58
C ASP A 691 2.74 -46.41 14.27
N GLY A 692 3.41 -45.52 13.55
CA GLY A 692 4.80 -45.66 13.12
C GLY A 692 5.01 -46.68 12.00
N ALA A 693 3.95 -47.23 11.43
CA ALA A 693 4.04 -48.31 10.45
C ALA A 693 4.51 -47.84 9.07
N GLU A 694 4.16 -46.60 8.68
CA GLU A 694 4.48 -46.06 7.36
C GLU A 694 5.17 -44.69 7.44
N GLN A 695 6.23 -44.53 6.65
CA GLN A 695 6.85 -43.23 6.38
C GLN A 695 6.39 -42.78 4.99
N LEU A 696 5.93 -41.55 4.85
CA LEU A 696 5.38 -41.00 3.62
C LEU A 696 6.22 -39.81 3.18
N VAL A 697 6.54 -39.71 1.90
CA VAL A 697 7.30 -38.59 1.33
C VAL A 697 6.63 -38.11 0.04
N PHE A 698 6.32 -36.82 -0.02
CA PHE A 698 5.66 -36.17 -1.16
C PHE A 698 6.55 -35.09 -1.77
N TRP A 699 6.50 -34.91 -3.10
CA TRP A 699 7.24 -33.86 -3.79
C TRP A 699 6.62 -33.46 -5.12
N GLN A 700 7.10 -32.33 -5.66
CA GLN A 700 6.84 -31.88 -7.03
C GLN A 700 7.93 -32.42 -7.97
N ASP A 701 7.54 -33.03 -9.09
CA ASP A 701 8.48 -33.38 -10.17
C ASP A 701 8.74 -32.20 -11.13
N GLY A 702 9.62 -32.38 -12.13
CA GLY A 702 9.93 -31.35 -13.12
C GLY A 702 8.75 -30.90 -14.02
N ALA A 703 7.65 -31.64 -14.02
CA ALA A 703 6.43 -31.31 -14.78
C ALA A 703 5.34 -30.67 -13.90
N GLY A 704 5.59 -30.51 -12.58
CA GLY A 704 4.63 -29.93 -11.64
C GLY A 704 3.66 -30.95 -11.05
N HIS A 705 3.90 -32.26 -11.21
CA HIS A 705 3.05 -33.30 -10.68
C HIS A 705 3.33 -33.58 -9.19
N LEU A 706 2.32 -34.04 -8.45
CA LEU A 706 2.44 -34.52 -7.06
C LEU A 706 2.87 -35.98 -7.04
N MET A 707 4.10 -36.25 -6.61
CA MET A 707 4.64 -37.59 -6.41
C MET A 707 4.57 -38.01 -4.94
N GLU A 708 4.44 -39.32 -4.70
CA GLU A 708 4.52 -39.96 -3.39
C GLU A 708 5.43 -41.19 -3.42
N ALA A 709 6.27 -41.36 -2.39
CA ALA A 709 6.88 -42.64 -2.04
C ALA A 709 6.60 -42.93 -0.56
N TRP A 710 6.49 -44.22 -0.21
CA TRP A 710 6.25 -44.61 1.18
C TRP A 710 7.00 -45.87 1.60
N TYR A 711 7.48 -45.87 2.84
CA TYR A 711 8.11 -47.02 3.46
C TYR A 711 7.11 -47.76 4.35
N ALA A 712 6.83 -49.03 4.05
CA ALA A 712 6.00 -49.92 4.85
C ALA A 712 6.72 -51.27 5.01
N GLY A 713 7.83 -51.28 5.76
CA GLY A 713 8.79 -52.40 5.82
C GLY A 713 9.69 -52.52 4.58
N SER A 714 9.29 -51.93 3.46
CA SER A 714 10.08 -51.68 2.26
C SER A 714 9.56 -50.42 1.57
N TRP A 715 10.40 -49.76 0.76
CA TRP A 715 9.98 -48.58 -0.02
C TRP A 715 9.09 -48.97 -1.20
N ASN A 716 8.03 -48.21 -1.39
CA ASN A 716 7.08 -48.28 -2.47
C ASN A 716 7.00 -46.91 -3.18
N GLY A 717 6.55 -46.91 -4.43
CA GLY A 717 6.56 -45.72 -5.30
C GLY A 717 7.91 -45.54 -6.04
N PRO A 718 8.16 -44.36 -6.64
CA PRO A 718 7.28 -43.18 -6.67
C PRO A 718 5.96 -43.42 -7.41
N SER A 719 4.87 -42.84 -6.91
CA SER A 719 3.54 -42.85 -7.51
C SER A 719 3.06 -41.44 -7.81
N ASP A 720 2.60 -41.19 -9.04
CA ASP A 720 2.00 -39.92 -9.44
C ASP A 720 0.51 -39.86 -9.02
N TRP A 721 0.13 -38.79 -8.33
CA TRP A 721 -1.24 -38.52 -7.90
C TRP A 721 -2.04 -37.68 -8.90
N SER A 722 -1.34 -36.99 -9.79
CA SER A 722 -1.84 -35.83 -10.52
C SER A 722 -2.02 -36.03 -12.01
N THR A 723 -1.87 -37.26 -12.51
CA THR A 723 -1.93 -37.62 -13.94
C THR A 723 -3.20 -37.16 -14.66
N ALA A 724 -4.30 -36.96 -13.92
CA ALA A 724 -5.59 -36.51 -14.44
C ALA A 724 -6.03 -35.13 -13.93
N TRP A 725 -5.15 -34.38 -13.29
CA TRP A 725 -5.48 -33.07 -12.71
C TRP A 725 -5.48 -31.97 -13.77
N SER A 726 -6.24 -30.91 -13.52
CA SER A 726 -6.22 -29.72 -14.38
C SER A 726 -4.89 -28.97 -14.26
N ALA A 727 -4.51 -28.23 -15.30
CA ALA A 727 -3.25 -27.48 -15.30
C ALA A 727 -3.10 -26.52 -14.10
N GLY A 728 -4.20 -25.88 -13.66
CA GLY A 728 -4.22 -24.99 -12.50
C GLY A 728 -4.04 -25.71 -11.14
N ALA A 729 -4.33 -27.01 -11.08
CA ALA A 729 -4.20 -27.85 -9.90
C ALA A 729 -2.81 -28.47 -9.75
N LEU A 730 -1.99 -28.45 -10.82
CA LEU A 730 -0.59 -28.86 -10.73
C LEU A 730 0.16 -27.96 -9.74
N LEU A 731 1.20 -28.51 -9.13
CA LEU A 731 1.96 -27.84 -8.08
C LEU A 731 2.72 -26.64 -8.68
N GLY A 732 2.54 -25.47 -8.07
CA GLY A 732 3.37 -24.27 -8.22
C GLY A 732 4.31 -24.05 -7.04
N SER A 733 4.20 -24.86 -5.97
CA SER A 733 5.08 -24.84 -4.80
C SER A 733 5.43 -26.26 -4.33
N SER A 734 6.31 -26.35 -3.32
CA SER A 734 6.48 -27.58 -2.54
C SER A 734 5.15 -27.95 -1.85
N PRO A 735 4.82 -29.25 -1.70
CA PRO A 735 3.66 -29.69 -0.93
C PRO A 735 3.91 -29.60 0.58
N SER A 736 2.85 -29.63 1.37
CA SER A 736 2.87 -29.82 2.82
C SER A 736 1.90 -30.94 3.19
N VAL A 737 2.38 -31.98 3.87
CA VAL A 737 1.56 -33.14 4.29
C VAL A 737 1.42 -33.22 5.82
N VAL A 738 0.23 -33.59 6.29
CA VAL A 738 -0.05 -34.00 7.67
C VAL A 738 -0.86 -35.30 7.70
N VAL A 739 -0.77 -36.06 8.80
CA VAL A 739 -1.55 -37.30 8.98
C VAL A 739 -2.42 -37.19 10.22
N THR A 740 -3.73 -37.41 10.07
CA THR A 740 -4.69 -37.35 11.18
C THR A 740 -4.45 -38.48 12.19
N PRO A 741 -4.94 -38.37 13.43
CA PRO A 741 -4.87 -39.48 14.40
C PRO A 741 -5.51 -40.79 13.92
N THR A 742 -6.40 -40.74 12.93
CA THR A 742 -7.04 -41.90 12.30
C THR A 742 -6.26 -42.46 11.11
N GLY A 743 -5.10 -41.89 10.76
CA GLY A 743 -4.24 -42.32 9.66
C GLY A 743 -4.59 -41.71 8.29
N ASN A 744 -5.46 -40.71 8.22
CA ASN A 744 -5.77 -40.05 6.94
C ASN A 744 -4.67 -39.06 6.58
N GLN A 745 -4.24 -39.04 5.32
CA GLN A 745 -3.22 -38.12 4.83
C GLN A 745 -3.91 -36.87 4.25
N LEU A 746 -3.42 -35.67 4.58
CA LEU A 746 -3.90 -34.40 4.03
C LEU A 746 -2.72 -33.66 3.41
N ILE A 747 -2.83 -33.29 2.14
CA ILE A 747 -1.75 -32.69 1.34
C ILE A 747 -2.21 -31.32 0.83
N PHE A 748 -1.42 -30.28 1.11
CA PHE A 748 -1.70 -28.88 0.73
C PHE A 748 -0.58 -28.31 -0.14
N TRP A 749 -0.91 -27.49 -1.13
CA TRP A 749 0.07 -26.81 -1.99
C TRP A 749 -0.47 -25.51 -2.60
N GLN A 750 0.44 -24.67 -3.09
CA GLN A 750 0.07 -23.59 -4.01
C GLN A 750 -0.02 -24.17 -5.43
N GLY A 751 -1.17 -24.04 -6.09
CA GLY A 751 -1.33 -24.43 -7.50
C GLY A 751 -0.62 -23.47 -8.44
N THR A 752 -0.44 -23.84 -9.71
CA THR A 752 0.13 -22.95 -10.74
C THR A 752 -0.71 -21.68 -10.98
N ASN A 753 -1.98 -21.69 -10.56
CA ASN A 753 -2.87 -20.52 -10.53
C ASN A 753 -2.66 -19.61 -9.30
N GLY A 754 -1.72 -19.95 -8.41
CA GLY A 754 -1.40 -19.21 -7.20
C GLY A 754 -2.34 -19.45 -6.02
N HIS A 755 -3.36 -20.30 -6.16
CA HIS A 755 -4.35 -20.60 -5.11
C HIS A 755 -3.87 -21.71 -4.17
N LEU A 756 -4.50 -21.82 -2.99
CA LEU A 756 -4.35 -22.98 -2.10
C LEU A 756 -5.17 -24.16 -2.61
N TRP A 757 -4.52 -25.31 -2.73
CA TRP A 757 -5.14 -26.57 -3.11
C TRP A 757 -4.94 -27.62 -2.04
N GLU A 758 -5.89 -28.57 -1.97
CA GLU A 758 -5.85 -29.71 -1.06
C GLU A 758 -6.24 -31.02 -1.78
N THR A 759 -5.62 -32.12 -1.38
CA THR A 759 -6.06 -33.50 -1.65
C THR A 759 -5.81 -34.36 -0.42
N TRP A 760 -6.46 -35.51 -0.33
CA TRP A 760 -6.32 -36.40 0.82
C TRP A 760 -6.41 -37.88 0.46
N TRP A 761 -5.92 -38.71 1.37
CA TRP A 761 -6.11 -40.17 1.39
C TRP A 761 -6.84 -40.59 2.66
N GLY A 762 -7.97 -41.28 2.50
CA GLY A 762 -8.73 -41.90 3.59
C GLY A 762 -9.22 -43.31 3.24
N GLY A 763 -8.38 -44.06 2.51
CA GLY A 763 -8.72 -45.36 1.89
C GLY A 763 -8.85 -45.29 0.36
N ALA A 764 -8.97 -44.09 -0.21
CA ALA A 764 -8.80 -43.78 -1.63
C ALA A 764 -8.31 -42.33 -1.78
N ARG A 765 -7.68 -42.01 -2.91
CA ARG A 765 -7.26 -40.63 -3.25
C ARG A 765 -8.48 -39.77 -3.56
N SER A 766 -8.54 -38.56 -3.00
CA SER A 766 -9.55 -37.58 -3.38
C SER A 766 -9.19 -36.84 -4.67
N ALA A 767 -10.18 -36.20 -5.29
CA ALA A 767 -9.90 -35.20 -6.32
C ALA A 767 -9.33 -33.92 -5.67
N PRO A 768 -8.43 -33.19 -6.36
CA PRO A 768 -7.86 -31.96 -5.82
C PRO A 768 -8.95 -30.88 -5.72
N ILE A 769 -8.95 -30.15 -4.60
CA ILE A 769 -9.91 -29.06 -4.34
C ILE A 769 -9.18 -27.73 -4.38
N ASP A 770 -9.66 -26.81 -5.23
CA ASP A 770 -9.28 -25.39 -5.20
C ASP A 770 -10.05 -24.70 -4.09
N TRP A 771 -9.35 -24.20 -3.10
CA TRP A 771 -9.98 -23.51 -1.97
C TRP A 771 -10.68 -22.22 -2.40
N ALA A 772 -10.24 -21.57 -3.47
CA ALA A 772 -10.86 -20.36 -4.00
C ALA A 772 -12.25 -20.61 -4.63
N VAL A 773 -12.58 -21.87 -4.95
CA VAL A 773 -13.85 -22.25 -5.59
C VAL A 773 -14.74 -23.07 -4.64
N GLY A 774 -14.13 -23.89 -3.77
CA GLY A 774 -14.85 -24.83 -2.89
C GLY A 774 -15.11 -24.34 -1.47
N SER A 775 -14.43 -23.29 -1.00
CA SER A 775 -14.60 -22.72 0.33
C SER A 775 -14.78 -21.20 0.18
N ASN A 776 -15.45 -20.52 1.12
CA ASN A 776 -15.64 -19.05 1.08
C ASN A 776 -14.33 -18.27 1.33
N VAL A 777 -13.19 -18.84 0.93
CA VAL A 777 -11.82 -18.45 1.24
C VAL A 777 -11.06 -18.32 -0.09
N ARG A 778 -10.82 -17.08 -0.53
CA ARG A 778 -9.91 -16.80 -1.65
C ARG A 778 -8.48 -16.67 -1.12
N ALA A 779 -7.84 -17.81 -0.84
CA ALA A 779 -6.46 -17.86 -0.40
C ALA A 779 -5.51 -17.87 -1.61
N GLN A 780 -5.03 -16.71 -2.04
CA GLN A 780 -3.81 -16.64 -2.86
C GLN A 780 -2.58 -16.73 -1.95
N LEU A 781 -1.60 -17.55 -2.33
CA LEU A 781 -0.35 -17.68 -1.58
C LEU A 781 0.76 -16.84 -2.22
N GLY A 782 1.66 -16.35 -1.38
CA GLY A 782 2.98 -15.84 -1.73
C GLY A 782 4.11 -16.81 -1.36
N SER A 783 3.83 -17.97 -0.77
CA SER A 783 4.79 -19.04 -0.51
C SER A 783 4.15 -20.42 -0.59
N ALA A 784 4.96 -21.48 -0.50
CA ALA A 784 4.44 -22.80 -0.13
C ALA A 784 3.70 -22.73 1.23
N PRO A 785 2.61 -23.50 1.41
CA PRO A 785 1.93 -23.60 2.70
C PRO A 785 2.70 -24.53 3.66
N SER A 786 2.39 -24.42 4.95
CA SER A 786 2.83 -25.31 6.03
C SER A 786 1.60 -25.74 6.84
N ALA A 787 1.29 -27.03 6.85
CA ALA A 787 0.14 -27.57 7.56
C ALA A 787 0.55 -28.28 8.86
N VAL A 788 -0.29 -28.19 9.89
CA VAL A 788 -0.15 -28.88 11.19
C VAL A 788 -1.52 -29.32 11.71
N LEU A 789 -1.56 -30.21 12.70
CA LEU A 789 -2.80 -30.67 13.34
C LEU A 789 -2.80 -30.32 14.84
N ALA A 790 -3.88 -29.68 15.32
CA ALA A 790 -4.17 -29.49 16.73
C ALA A 790 -5.37 -30.39 17.12
N GLY A 791 -5.09 -31.60 17.60
CA GLY A 791 -6.15 -32.58 17.85
C GLY A 791 -6.81 -33.03 16.54
N THR A 792 -8.09 -32.70 16.33
CA THR A 792 -8.81 -32.91 15.05
C THR A 792 -8.77 -31.71 14.12
N ASP A 793 -8.32 -30.56 14.61
CA ASP A 793 -8.32 -29.32 13.86
C ASP A 793 -7.08 -29.26 12.97
N GLN A 794 -7.28 -28.86 11.73
CA GLN A 794 -6.20 -28.74 10.73
C GLN A 794 -5.83 -27.28 10.63
N LEU A 795 -4.56 -26.92 10.75
CA LEU A 795 -4.10 -25.54 10.61
C LEU A 795 -3.13 -25.45 9.45
N VAL A 796 -3.28 -24.42 8.62
CA VAL A 796 -2.45 -24.17 7.44
C VAL A 796 -1.92 -22.74 7.50
N PHE A 797 -0.61 -22.60 7.39
CA PHE A 797 0.12 -21.33 7.38
C PHE A 797 0.72 -21.07 6.02
N TRP A 798 0.77 -19.81 5.58
CA TRP A 798 1.50 -19.43 4.39
C TRP A 798 1.88 -17.96 4.44
N ARG A 799 2.87 -17.56 3.65
CA ARG A 799 3.10 -16.15 3.37
C ARG A 799 2.08 -15.72 2.32
N SER A 800 1.29 -14.66 2.55
CA SER A 800 0.39 -14.09 1.54
C SER A 800 1.18 -13.24 0.52
N PRO A 801 0.62 -12.89 -0.66
CA PRO A 801 1.32 -12.10 -1.69
C PRO A 801 1.87 -10.75 -1.21
N ASN A 802 1.24 -10.17 -0.18
CA ASN A 802 1.69 -8.95 0.51
C ASN A 802 2.86 -9.17 1.49
N GLY A 803 3.37 -10.40 1.65
CA GLY A 803 4.54 -10.73 2.46
C GLY A 803 4.25 -11.08 3.93
N HIS A 804 2.97 -11.12 4.33
CA HIS A 804 2.53 -11.39 5.70
C HIS A 804 2.33 -12.89 5.99
N LEU A 805 2.48 -13.32 7.24
CA LEU A 805 2.19 -14.70 7.69
C LEU A 805 0.68 -14.84 7.88
N THR A 806 0.05 -15.72 7.13
CA THR A 806 -1.39 -15.99 7.15
C THR A 806 -1.63 -17.39 7.72
N GLU A 807 -2.66 -17.55 8.54
CA GLU A 807 -3.16 -18.82 9.08
C GLU A 807 -4.62 -19.05 8.64
N SER A 808 -4.98 -20.32 8.43
CA SER A 808 -6.37 -20.76 8.41
C SER A 808 -6.48 -22.11 9.11
N TRP A 809 -7.55 -22.33 9.88
CA TRP A 809 -7.82 -23.58 10.58
C TRP A 809 -9.16 -24.21 10.21
N TRP A 810 -9.27 -25.53 10.36
CA TRP A 810 -10.45 -26.34 10.07
C TRP A 810 -11.14 -26.76 11.37
N GLY A 811 -12.37 -26.30 11.57
CA GLY A 811 -13.24 -26.68 12.69
C GLY A 811 -14.59 -27.27 12.25
N GLY A 812 -14.64 -27.91 11.07
CA GLY A 812 -15.87 -28.32 10.37
C GLY A 812 -16.21 -27.45 9.16
N ALA A 813 -15.61 -26.27 9.06
CA ALA A 813 -15.42 -25.48 7.86
C ALA A 813 -14.08 -24.73 7.99
N TRP A 814 -13.44 -24.38 6.87
CA TRP A 814 -12.22 -23.59 6.89
C TRP A 814 -12.51 -22.16 7.37
N SER A 815 -11.71 -21.69 8.33
CA SER A 815 -11.72 -20.31 8.77
C SER A 815 -11.30 -19.38 7.63
N THR A 816 -11.65 -18.09 7.72
CA THR A 816 -11.08 -17.11 6.80
C THR A 816 -9.58 -16.98 7.04
N PRO A 817 -8.75 -16.93 5.98
CA PRO A 817 -7.33 -16.65 6.12
C PRO A 817 -7.10 -15.40 6.95
N THR A 818 -6.35 -15.55 8.03
CA THR A 818 -6.12 -14.52 9.02
C THR A 818 -4.65 -14.17 8.98
N ASP A 819 -4.32 -12.89 8.77
CA ASP A 819 -2.96 -12.41 8.91
C ASP A 819 -2.56 -12.46 10.39
N VAL A 820 -1.60 -13.32 10.73
CA VAL A 820 -1.05 -13.49 12.07
C VAL A 820 0.32 -12.79 12.24
N SER A 821 0.84 -12.14 11.19
CA SER A 821 2.09 -11.35 11.30
C SER A 821 1.93 -10.04 12.07
N GLY A 822 0.68 -9.61 12.28
CA GLY A 822 0.30 -8.42 13.05
C GLY A 822 -0.08 -8.68 14.50
N ILE A 823 0.16 -9.88 15.05
CA ILE A 823 -0.13 -10.16 16.45
C ILE A 823 0.98 -9.55 17.31
N GLY A 824 0.90 -8.23 17.51
CA GLY A 824 1.73 -7.49 18.44
C GLY A 824 1.59 -8.03 19.87
N SER A 825 2.58 -7.72 20.71
CA SER A 825 2.69 -8.21 22.09
C SER A 825 1.34 -8.43 22.81
N LEU A 826 1.07 -9.67 23.19
CA LEU A 826 0.22 -9.97 24.31
C LEU A 826 1.12 -10.01 25.55
N SER A 827 1.15 -8.89 26.28
CA SER A 827 1.75 -8.66 27.63
C SER A 827 3.24 -8.96 27.82
#